data_AF-A0A973Z9G6-F1
#
_entry.id   AF-A0A973Z9G6-F1
#
_cell.length_a   1.000
_cell.length_b   1.000
_cell.length_c   1.000
_cell.angle_alpha   90.00
_cell.angle_beta   90.00
_cell.angle_gamma   90.00
#
_symmetry.space_group_name_H-M   'P 1'
#
loop_
_entity.id
_entity.type
_entity.pdbx_description
1 polymer ?
#
loop_
_entity_poly.entity_id
_entity_poly.type
_entity_poly.pdbx_seq_one_letter_code
_entity_poly.pdbx_strand_id
1 'polypeptide(L)'
;MSLPVSFCPRALPTVMMRQYLDSVPGIQPTAVILTALAVEYDAVLAHLTDAEERVLDDGTRVEQGRLGDTPWNVAVAELGMGAVNTAALTTRIVGSLRPQVLLFVGVAGSLKDDIAIGDVVVGTKVYAVQGGKHTPQGFHTRPEVWTGTYRLVQTARTVLREMRDGVRGHCAPIACADVVLADGRSAFAEFIRRTYDDACAIETEGSGAAHAAHLSGLDALVIRGISNRADSDKHVADASGSQQRAAERAASVAVAILRREQSYNGVIGHLRTGENEPGAICTLPDQPWAFTGRDAEVDGLRSFLRPGPATAEPEVVCAIAGLAGAGKTALALHVAHEALAEGWFPGGALFTDLQGYDDEPLTPDQAVVSLLGDLGIHGAQLPPTPDDRYRRCRDVLSRRERMLILLDNASDRTQIAPLLPGRGRHQVLLTSRQVFDSFPVRQFRIEELSPGESRRLLASSLPPADDRVSEEEQATDRLARLCGHLPLALVIAGAILRRRRSSTISAIAEEISAMGHRMRARGGDQYGRQHALEPVLDTLYAHLAPELTHAMRMLALHPGPALGPYSAALLIAKPVMDVMPVLDDLTAECLLTASPNPRRWHMHDLVRSHARASAKKDGVASETTAEARHRLALGYLTLGSSAMVYLGEELGSEQQDFFHGSRDLALTWLASEHNGLVEAALWAADRRAPAKTRQAAILLMHVLRRHLIRSMAFEDLLRVARAAWDGARDLDDPDGQAMSLDAQGQALHGLRRFEEAVQAYRRALVAWELATQDPPVGILNNLGLSLRQCGRRDEALEAYLVALDVHRNEGDRREEANVRTNIGAILRDLGHTELAVPHLSEAADLFAAVEDPYGEAGALNSLGVVLAQLGRMPDAYKTLERAHHLFLSIDDARGVGSVSNHVGTLLAREGRFDSALASFNQARDLLRAAHDWYSAGAAGCGAASLLRARGLDTAARKYWAEAAADFEQAGASAEAEDVRRQSQL
;
A
#
# COMPACT_ATOMS: atom_id res chain seq x y z
N MET A 1 31.30 -12.03 -2.41
CA MET A 1 31.55 -12.69 -1.11
C MET A 1 30.39 -12.39 -0.17
N SER A 2 29.93 -13.40 0.56
CA SER A 2 28.76 -13.40 1.45
C SER A 2 28.76 -12.25 2.47
N LEU A 3 27.66 -11.48 2.50
CA LEU A 3 27.25 -10.64 3.63
C LEU A 3 27.54 -11.35 4.95
N PRO A 4 27.97 -10.68 6.02
CA PRO A 4 28.10 -11.33 7.32
C PRO A 4 26.70 -11.75 7.82
N VAL A 5 26.31 -12.99 7.49
CA VAL A 5 25.16 -13.73 8.01
C VAL A 5 25.45 -14.12 9.47
N SER A 6 25.55 -13.12 10.33
CA SER A 6 25.56 -13.30 11.79
C SER A 6 24.84 -12.17 12.49
N PHE A 7 23.63 -11.87 12.02
CA PHE A 7 22.57 -11.34 12.85
C PHE A 7 21.30 -12.13 12.57
N CYS A 8 21.30 -13.39 13.03
CA CYS A 8 20.07 -14.15 13.21
C CYS A 8 19.34 -13.55 14.43
N PRO A 9 18.15 -12.93 14.29
CA PRO A 9 17.35 -12.52 15.43
C PRO A 9 16.76 -13.78 16.06
N ARG A 10 17.54 -14.47 16.89
CA ARG A 10 17.00 -15.54 17.73
C ARG A 10 16.15 -14.91 18.84
N ALA A 11 14.84 -15.15 18.71
CA ALA A 11 13.78 -15.12 19.72
C ALA A 11 13.17 -13.77 20.14
N LEU A 12 12.06 -13.36 19.48
CA LEU A 12 10.80 -12.79 20.03
C LEU A 12 9.85 -12.28 18.89
N PRO A 13 8.51 -12.35 19.02
CA PRO A 13 7.70 -13.56 18.86
C PRO A 13 6.87 -13.57 17.55
N THR A 14 7.16 -14.54 16.69
CA THR A 14 6.49 -14.88 15.42
C THR A 14 5.01 -15.30 15.58
N VAL A 15 4.54 -15.53 16.82
CA VAL A 15 3.18 -16.01 17.11
C VAL A 15 2.12 -14.89 17.10
N MET A 16 2.53 -13.63 17.26
CA MET A 16 1.62 -12.50 17.54
C MET A 16 1.30 -11.60 16.36
N MET A 17 1.79 -11.93 15.17
CA MET A 17 1.55 -11.15 13.93
C MET A 17 0.52 -11.81 13.01
N ARG A 18 0.39 -13.14 13.13
CA ARG A 18 -0.39 -13.98 12.21
C ARG A 18 -1.91 -13.87 12.39
N GLN A 19 -2.38 -13.24 13.47
CA GLN A 19 -3.80 -13.12 13.81
C GLN A 19 -4.45 -11.79 13.39
N TYR A 20 -3.68 -10.78 12.97
CA TYR A 20 -4.17 -9.43 12.65
C TYR A 20 -4.41 -9.20 11.14
N LEU A 21 -3.65 -9.88 10.28
CA LEU A 21 -3.71 -9.67 8.83
C LEU A 21 -4.96 -10.25 8.15
N ASP A 22 -5.71 -11.11 8.84
CA ASP A 22 -6.97 -11.71 8.36
C ASP A 22 -8.18 -10.73 8.38
N SER A 23 -7.97 -9.42 8.61
CA SER A 23 -9.03 -8.46 8.99
C SER A 23 -9.07 -7.10 8.25
N VAL A 24 -8.52 -6.97 7.02
CA VAL A 24 -8.58 -5.72 6.20
C VAL A 24 -9.62 -5.81 5.05
N PRO A 25 -10.75 -5.09 5.08
CA PRO A 25 -11.73 -4.96 4.00
C PRO A 25 -11.57 -3.73 3.06
N GLY A 26 -12.51 -3.54 2.13
CA GLY A 26 -12.52 -2.49 1.11
C GLY A 26 -12.92 -2.99 -0.29
N ILE A 27 -12.96 -4.31 -0.46
CA ILE A 27 -13.58 -5.03 -1.59
C ILE A 27 -14.83 -5.70 -1.00
N GLN A 28 -15.98 -5.70 -1.70
CA GLN A 28 -17.10 -6.55 -1.27
C GLN A 28 -16.57 -7.98 -1.18
N PRO A 29 -16.56 -8.59 0.02
CA PRO A 29 -15.88 -9.85 0.20
C PRO A 29 -16.53 -10.88 -0.73
N THR A 30 -15.72 -11.42 -1.63
CA THR A 30 -16.09 -12.43 -2.60
C THR A 30 -15.77 -13.79 -2.01
N ALA A 31 -16.80 -14.60 -1.79
CA ALA A 31 -16.65 -16.01 -1.49
C ALA A 31 -16.85 -16.80 -2.78
N VAL A 32 -16.00 -17.79 -3.01
CA VAL A 32 -16.20 -18.75 -4.09
C VAL A 32 -16.70 -20.06 -3.48
N ILE A 33 -17.86 -20.52 -3.94
CA ILE A 33 -18.39 -21.85 -3.60
C ILE A 33 -18.26 -22.74 -4.83
N LEU A 34 -17.42 -23.75 -4.71
CA LEU A 34 -17.22 -24.75 -5.76
C LEU A 34 -18.10 -25.97 -5.48
N THR A 35 -18.62 -26.58 -6.53
CA THR A 35 -19.44 -27.79 -6.48
C THR A 35 -19.05 -28.74 -7.62
N ALA A 36 -19.28 -30.04 -7.46
CA ALA A 36 -18.94 -31.04 -8.47
C ALA A 36 -20.16 -31.47 -9.31
N LEU A 37 -21.37 -31.40 -8.76
CA LEU A 37 -22.62 -31.88 -9.38
C LEU A 37 -23.71 -30.81 -9.42
N ALA A 38 -24.55 -30.83 -10.44
CA ALA A 38 -25.72 -29.94 -10.59
C ALA A 38 -26.63 -29.87 -9.35
N VAL A 39 -26.89 -30.99 -8.66
CA VAL A 39 -27.72 -31.00 -7.43
C VAL A 39 -27.07 -30.24 -6.27
N GLU A 40 -25.74 -30.19 -6.23
CA GLU A 40 -24.97 -29.43 -5.24
C GLU A 40 -24.97 -27.94 -5.59
N TYR A 41 -24.79 -27.66 -6.88
CA TYR A 41 -24.84 -26.33 -7.46
C TYR A 41 -26.19 -25.65 -7.20
N ASP A 42 -27.29 -26.31 -7.53
CA ASP A 42 -28.66 -25.84 -7.30
C ASP A 42 -28.94 -25.59 -5.81
N ALA A 43 -28.45 -26.49 -4.94
CA ALA A 43 -28.59 -26.35 -3.49
C ALA A 43 -27.88 -25.10 -2.94
N VAL A 44 -26.74 -24.72 -3.50
CA VAL A 44 -26.03 -23.49 -3.13
C VAL A 44 -26.73 -22.26 -3.71
N LEU A 45 -27.13 -22.30 -4.98
CA LEU A 45 -27.81 -21.19 -5.66
C LEU A 45 -29.13 -20.80 -4.98
N ALA A 46 -29.86 -21.77 -4.41
CA ALA A 46 -31.10 -21.52 -3.69
C ALA A 46 -30.96 -20.58 -2.47
N HIS A 47 -29.73 -20.34 -2.00
CA HIS A 47 -29.42 -19.39 -0.93
C HIS A 47 -29.04 -17.99 -1.40
N LEU A 48 -28.86 -17.79 -2.70
CA LEU A 48 -28.42 -16.51 -3.28
C LEU A 48 -29.60 -15.72 -3.83
N THR A 49 -29.51 -14.40 -3.72
CA THR A 49 -30.42 -13.43 -4.34
C THR A 49 -29.69 -12.71 -5.47
N ASP A 50 -30.41 -12.31 -6.51
CA ASP A 50 -29.84 -11.59 -7.67
C ASP A 50 -28.67 -12.35 -8.34
N ALA A 51 -28.79 -13.68 -8.49
CA ALA A 51 -27.78 -14.49 -9.16
C ALA A 51 -27.84 -14.24 -10.68
N GLU A 52 -26.70 -13.85 -11.25
CA GLU A 52 -26.51 -13.65 -12.69
C GLU A 52 -25.31 -14.44 -13.22
N GLU A 53 -25.48 -15.05 -14.39
CA GLU A 53 -24.40 -15.75 -15.09
C GLU A 53 -23.33 -14.74 -15.50
N ARG A 54 -22.10 -15.00 -15.06
CA ARG A 54 -20.91 -14.25 -15.43
C ARG A 54 -19.92 -15.15 -16.16
N VAL A 55 -19.47 -14.69 -17.32
CA VAL A 55 -18.37 -15.30 -18.06
C VAL A 55 -17.08 -14.58 -17.68
N LEU A 56 -16.10 -15.32 -17.19
CA LEU A 56 -14.75 -14.83 -16.84
C LEU A 56 -13.90 -14.66 -18.10
N ASP A 57 -12.78 -13.95 -17.99
CA ASP A 57 -11.93 -13.57 -19.13
C ASP A 57 -11.38 -14.77 -19.92
N ASP A 58 -11.28 -15.93 -19.28
CA ASP A 58 -10.84 -17.19 -19.89
C ASP A 58 -11.98 -18.06 -20.45
N GLY A 59 -13.22 -17.56 -20.42
CA GLY A 59 -14.43 -18.25 -20.86
C GLY A 59 -15.09 -19.14 -19.79
N THR A 60 -14.52 -19.24 -18.58
CA THR A 60 -15.13 -19.98 -17.46
C THR A 60 -16.42 -19.30 -17.04
N ARG A 61 -17.48 -20.07 -16.77
CA ARG A 61 -18.79 -19.55 -16.36
C ARG A 61 -19.01 -19.75 -14.88
N VAL A 62 -19.48 -18.71 -14.20
CA VAL A 62 -19.86 -18.75 -12.79
C VAL A 62 -21.20 -18.04 -12.61
N GLU A 63 -22.01 -18.48 -11.65
CA GLU A 63 -23.19 -17.71 -11.22
C GLU A 63 -22.78 -16.82 -10.05
N GLN A 64 -23.02 -15.52 -10.18
CA GLN A 64 -22.63 -14.55 -9.18
C GLN A 64 -23.86 -13.91 -8.57
N GLY A 65 -24.06 -14.11 -7.27
CA GLY A 65 -25.22 -13.59 -6.54
C GLY A 65 -24.85 -13.12 -5.14
N ARG A 66 -25.82 -12.51 -4.45
CA ARG A 66 -25.63 -12.01 -3.08
C ARG A 66 -26.17 -12.99 -2.06
N LEU A 67 -25.50 -13.12 -0.94
CA LEU A 67 -26.05 -13.83 0.22
C LEU A 67 -26.80 -12.84 1.11
N GLY A 68 -28.13 -12.93 1.14
CA GLY A 68 -29.01 -12.02 1.88
C GLY A 68 -28.60 -11.83 3.34
N ASP A 69 -28.71 -10.59 3.82
CA ASP A 69 -28.26 -10.09 5.13
C ASP A 69 -26.73 -10.01 5.33
N THR A 70 -25.92 -10.31 4.30
CA THR A 70 -24.45 -10.31 4.37
C THR A 70 -23.79 -9.43 3.30
N PRO A 71 -22.53 -8.98 3.51
CA PRO A 71 -21.76 -8.27 2.48
C PRO A 71 -21.15 -9.22 1.44
N TRP A 72 -21.36 -10.53 1.55
CA TRP A 72 -20.75 -11.51 0.66
C TRP A 72 -21.34 -11.45 -0.74
N ASN A 73 -20.46 -11.25 -1.71
CA ASN A 73 -20.71 -11.58 -3.09
C ASN A 73 -20.26 -13.04 -3.30
N VAL A 74 -21.17 -13.92 -3.69
CA VAL A 74 -20.89 -15.36 -3.77
C VAL A 74 -20.88 -15.76 -5.24
N ALA A 75 -19.73 -16.23 -5.70
CA ALA A 75 -19.60 -16.86 -7.01
C ALA A 75 -19.69 -18.38 -6.86
N VAL A 76 -20.58 -19.01 -7.59
CA VAL A 76 -20.83 -20.45 -7.58
C VAL A 76 -20.42 -21.04 -8.92
N ALA A 77 -19.63 -22.13 -8.88
CA ALA A 77 -19.21 -22.84 -10.08
C ALA A 77 -19.43 -24.35 -9.93
N GLU A 78 -20.02 -24.96 -10.96
CA GLU A 78 -20.04 -26.41 -11.15
C GLU A 78 -18.81 -26.82 -11.96
N LEU A 79 -17.91 -27.60 -11.35
CA LEU A 79 -16.62 -27.95 -11.95
C LEU A 79 -16.64 -29.31 -12.67
N GLY A 80 -17.63 -30.15 -12.38
CA GLY A 80 -17.63 -31.56 -12.78
C GLY A 80 -16.69 -32.42 -11.93
N MET A 81 -16.70 -33.73 -12.20
CA MET A 81 -15.98 -34.72 -11.39
C MET A 81 -14.47 -34.75 -11.65
N GLY A 82 -13.70 -35.08 -10.61
CA GLY A 82 -12.26 -35.36 -10.65
C GLY A 82 -11.36 -34.26 -10.08
N ALA A 83 -10.35 -34.67 -9.29
CA ALA A 83 -9.45 -33.76 -8.58
C ALA A 83 -8.58 -32.87 -9.50
N VAL A 84 -8.06 -33.40 -10.61
CA VAL A 84 -7.20 -32.64 -11.54
C VAL A 84 -7.97 -31.49 -12.20
N ASN A 85 -9.18 -31.79 -12.69
CA ASN A 85 -10.03 -30.77 -13.31
C ASN A 85 -10.47 -29.73 -12.29
N THR A 86 -10.86 -30.19 -11.09
CA THR A 86 -11.19 -29.33 -9.95
C THR A 86 -10.03 -28.36 -9.64
N ALA A 87 -8.78 -28.85 -9.56
CA ALA A 87 -7.62 -28.01 -9.30
C ALA A 87 -7.40 -26.96 -10.40
N ALA A 88 -7.46 -27.35 -11.68
CA ALA A 88 -7.21 -26.46 -12.81
C ALA A 88 -8.25 -25.32 -12.90
N LEU A 89 -9.54 -25.65 -12.77
CA LEU A 89 -10.62 -24.66 -12.80
C LEU A 89 -10.64 -23.79 -11.55
N THR A 90 -10.33 -24.37 -10.38
CA THR A 90 -10.20 -23.59 -9.13
C THR A 90 -9.14 -22.50 -9.29
N THR A 91 -7.95 -22.81 -9.79
CA THR A 91 -6.88 -21.82 -9.99
C THR A 91 -7.31 -20.68 -10.92
N ARG A 92 -8.06 -20.99 -11.98
CA ARG A 92 -8.61 -19.99 -12.92
C ARG A 92 -9.64 -19.07 -12.28
N ILE A 93 -10.60 -19.65 -11.56
CA ILE A 93 -11.65 -18.92 -10.85
C ILE A 93 -11.03 -18.03 -9.76
N VAL A 94 -10.07 -18.56 -8.99
CA VAL A 94 -9.35 -17.80 -7.96
C VAL A 94 -8.55 -16.66 -8.58
N GLY A 95 -7.84 -16.89 -9.69
CA GLY A 95 -7.08 -15.85 -10.39
C GLY A 95 -7.95 -14.71 -10.91
N SER A 96 -9.14 -15.04 -11.41
CA SER A 96 -10.07 -14.07 -12.00
C SER A 96 -10.89 -13.30 -10.96
N LEU A 97 -11.39 -13.99 -9.92
CA LEU A 97 -12.33 -13.42 -8.95
C LEU A 97 -11.65 -12.95 -7.66
N ARG A 98 -10.41 -13.38 -7.39
CA ARG A 98 -9.63 -13.05 -6.18
C ARG A 98 -10.45 -13.14 -4.88
N PRO A 99 -11.07 -14.30 -4.59
CA PRO A 99 -11.92 -14.47 -3.41
C PRO A 99 -11.12 -14.41 -2.10
N GLN A 100 -11.79 -14.10 -0.99
CA GLN A 100 -11.21 -14.16 0.36
C GLN A 100 -11.42 -15.53 1.02
N VAL A 101 -12.45 -16.27 0.59
CA VAL A 101 -12.77 -17.60 1.10
C VAL A 101 -13.17 -18.51 -0.06
N LEU A 102 -12.68 -19.75 -0.04
CA LEU A 102 -13.12 -20.82 -0.92
C LEU A 102 -13.78 -21.94 -0.12
N LEU A 103 -15.04 -22.22 -0.40
CA LEU A 103 -15.73 -23.37 0.18
C LEU A 103 -15.99 -24.37 -0.93
N PHE A 104 -15.46 -25.59 -0.78
CA PHE A 104 -15.80 -26.68 -1.68
C PHE A 104 -16.93 -27.50 -1.06
N VAL A 105 -18.12 -27.40 -1.63
CA VAL A 105 -19.37 -27.94 -1.06
C VAL A 105 -19.89 -29.05 -1.96
N GLY A 106 -20.28 -30.17 -1.37
CA GLY A 106 -20.82 -31.28 -2.14
C GLY A 106 -21.25 -32.46 -1.26
N VAL A 107 -21.41 -33.62 -1.88
CA VAL A 107 -21.80 -34.86 -1.18
C VAL A 107 -20.64 -35.84 -1.02
N ALA A 108 -20.69 -36.67 0.02
CA ALA A 108 -19.73 -37.74 0.25
C ALA A 108 -20.42 -39.01 0.76
N GLY A 109 -19.68 -40.12 0.71
CA GLY A 109 -20.04 -41.35 1.40
C GLY A 109 -19.48 -41.36 2.82
N SER A 110 -20.26 -41.87 3.79
CA SER A 110 -19.74 -42.09 5.15
C SER A 110 -18.77 -43.27 5.18
N LEU A 111 -17.67 -43.11 5.93
CA LEU A 111 -16.71 -44.17 6.28
C LEU A 111 -16.93 -44.73 7.69
N LYS A 112 -17.85 -44.15 8.47
CA LYS A 112 -18.07 -44.48 9.89
C LYS A 112 -19.54 -44.76 10.19
N ASP A 113 -19.79 -45.77 11.00
CA ASP A 113 -21.16 -46.22 11.31
C ASP A 113 -21.97 -45.20 12.13
N ASP A 114 -21.28 -44.36 12.90
CA ASP A 114 -21.85 -43.32 13.77
C ASP A 114 -22.13 -41.99 13.06
N ILE A 115 -21.78 -41.88 11.77
CA ILE A 115 -22.11 -40.77 10.88
C ILE A 115 -23.26 -41.19 9.95
N ALA A 116 -24.42 -40.56 10.13
CA ALA A 116 -25.66 -40.93 9.46
C ALA A 116 -25.84 -40.22 8.11
N ILE A 117 -26.70 -40.78 7.25
CA ILE A 117 -27.12 -40.11 6.01
C ILE A 117 -27.83 -38.80 6.36
N GLY A 118 -27.39 -37.72 5.73
CA GLY A 118 -27.82 -36.35 6.00
C GLY A 118 -26.99 -35.64 7.07
N ASP A 119 -26.00 -36.29 7.70
CA ASP A 119 -25.02 -35.58 8.50
C ASP A 119 -24.09 -34.75 7.59
N VAL A 120 -23.43 -33.73 8.14
CA VAL A 120 -22.43 -32.92 7.41
C VAL A 120 -21.06 -33.11 8.02
N VAL A 121 -20.06 -33.43 7.19
CA VAL A 121 -18.65 -33.51 7.59
C VAL A 121 -17.90 -32.29 7.05
N VAL A 122 -17.31 -31.51 7.94
CA VAL A 122 -16.41 -30.41 7.60
C VAL A 122 -14.97 -30.89 7.76
N GLY A 123 -14.23 -30.89 6.64
CA GLY A 123 -12.87 -31.40 6.54
C GLY A 123 -11.88 -30.63 7.41
N THR A 124 -11.44 -31.22 8.52
CA THR A 124 -10.30 -30.69 9.28
C THR A 124 -8.98 -31.01 8.59
N LYS A 125 -8.96 -32.12 7.85
CA LYS A 125 -7.91 -32.54 6.92
C LYS A 125 -8.57 -33.14 5.68
N VAL A 126 -7.85 -33.07 4.57
CA VAL A 126 -8.23 -33.60 3.26
C VAL A 126 -7.06 -34.47 2.81
N TYR A 127 -7.25 -35.78 2.76
CA TYR A 127 -6.21 -36.75 2.39
C TYR A 127 -6.31 -37.08 0.90
N ALA A 128 -5.27 -36.84 0.09
CA ALA A 128 -5.14 -37.50 -1.20
C ALA A 128 -4.60 -38.92 -1.01
N VAL A 129 -5.43 -39.93 -1.28
CA VAL A 129 -5.14 -41.33 -0.91
C VAL A 129 -4.39 -42.11 -2.01
N GLN A 130 -4.13 -41.48 -3.15
CA GLN A 130 -3.47 -42.07 -4.33
C GLN A 130 -1.93 -42.08 -4.24
N GLY A 131 -1.34 -41.22 -3.40
CA GLY A 131 0.11 -41.06 -3.31
C GLY A 131 0.79 -42.20 -2.57
N GLY A 132 1.79 -42.84 -3.17
CA GLY A 132 2.56 -43.90 -2.49
C GLY A 132 3.56 -44.65 -3.37
N LYS A 133 4.27 -45.60 -2.76
CA LYS A 133 5.25 -46.48 -3.40
C LYS A 133 4.81 -47.93 -3.28
N HIS A 134 4.66 -48.62 -4.39
CA HIS A 134 4.42 -50.07 -4.39
C HIS A 134 5.75 -50.84 -4.23
N THR A 135 5.81 -51.77 -3.28
CA THR A 135 6.97 -52.65 -3.03
C THR A 135 6.51 -54.11 -2.92
N PRO A 136 7.44 -55.09 -2.95
CA PRO A 136 7.09 -56.49 -2.66
C PRO A 136 6.44 -56.73 -1.29
N GLN A 137 6.60 -55.78 -0.34
CA GLN A 137 6.01 -55.83 0.99
C GLN A 137 4.62 -55.16 1.07
N GLY A 138 4.15 -54.52 -0.03
CA GLY A 138 2.85 -53.88 -0.13
C GLY A 138 2.89 -52.44 -0.65
N PHE A 139 1.74 -51.77 -0.67
CA PHE A 139 1.66 -50.34 -1.00
C PHE A 139 1.99 -49.50 0.24
N HIS A 140 3.06 -48.72 0.17
CA HIS A 140 3.46 -47.76 1.19
C HIS A 140 2.90 -46.38 0.86
N THR A 141 1.96 -45.91 1.67
CA THR A 141 1.29 -44.64 1.45
C THR A 141 2.22 -43.45 1.68
N ARG A 142 2.11 -42.45 0.81
CA ARG A 142 2.69 -41.11 0.93
C ARG A 142 1.58 -40.10 0.63
N PRO A 143 0.57 -39.99 1.51
CA PRO A 143 -0.53 -39.09 1.26
C PRO A 143 -0.06 -37.65 1.29
N GLU A 144 -0.56 -36.86 0.34
CA GLU A 144 -0.62 -35.42 0.51
C GLU A 144 -1.83 -35.09 1.38
N VAL A 145 -1.65 -34.12 2.27
CA VAL A 145 -2.65 -33.74 3.25
C VAL A 145 -2.79 -32.23 3.25
N TRP A 146 -4.02 -31.76 3.05
CA TRP A 146 -4.35 -30.34 3.20
C TRP A 146 -5.21 -30.16 4.45
N THR A 147 -4.80 -29.25 5.33
CA THR A 147 -5.56 -28.92 6.53
C THR A 147 -6.54 -27.80 6.21
N GLY A 148 -7.79 -27.94 6.66
CA GLY A 148 -8.75 -26.83 6.59
C GLY A 148 -8.27 -25.63 7.39
N THR A 149 -8.53 -24.41 6.92
CA THR A 149 -8.11 -23.19 7.61
C THR A 149 -8.60 -23.19 9.06
N TYR A 150 -7.70 -22.96 10.01
CA TYR A 150 -8.02 -23.02 11.44
C TYR A 150 -9.19 -22.12 11.84
N ARG A 151 -9.20 -20.86 11.36
CA ARG A 151 -10.30 -19.90 11.57
C ARG A 151 -11.65 -20.48 11.11
N LEU A 152 -11.74 -20.88 9.84
CA LEU A 152 -12.96 -21.43 9.27
C LEU A 152 -13.40 -22.73 9.96
N VAL A 153 -12.45 -23.59 10.38
CA VAL A 153 -12.76 -24.80 11.19
C VAL A 153 -13.36 -24.42 12.55
N GLN A 154 -12.87 -23.38 13.24
CA GLN A 154 -13.48 -22.92 14.49
C GLN A 154 -14.87 -22.32 14.27
N THR A 155 -15.05 -21.57 13.19
CA THR A 155 -16.36 -21.03 12.79
C THR A 155 -17.33 -22.18 12.52
N ALA A 156 -16.92 -23.18 11.75
CA ALA A 156 -17.72 -24.38 11.47
C ALA A 156 -18.10 -25.12 12.76
N ARG A 157 -17.18 -25.30 13.71
CA ARG A 157 -17.49 -25.93 15.01
C ARG A 157 -18.56 -25.18 15.78
N THR A 158 -18.56 -23.85 15.68
CA THR A 158 -19.53 -22.99 16.36
C THR A 158 -20.90 -23.08 15.66
N VAL A 159 -20.92 -22.91 14.35
CA VAL A 159 -22.12 -23.07 13.50
C VAL A 159 -22.79 -24.42 13.75
N LEU A 160 -22.02 -25.51 13.74
CA LEU A 160 -22.55 -26.86 13.97
C LEU A 160 -23.08 -27.07 15.40
N ARG A 161 -22.59 -26.32 16.40
CA ARG A 161 -23.16 -26.34 17.76
C ARG A 161 -24.49 -25.59 17.86
N GLU A 162 -24.67 -24.55 17.05
CA GLU A 162 -25.87 -23.73 17.04
C GLU A 162 -26.99 -24.37 16.18
N MET A 163 -26.64 -25.09 15.12
CA MET A 163 -27.59 -25.79 14.24
C MET A 163 -28.10 -27.13 14.79
N ARG A 164 -27.90 -27.42 16.08
CA ARG A 164 -28.17 -28.74 16.71
C ARG A 164 -29.61 -29.25 16.55
N ASP A 165 -30.57 -28.37 16.31
CA ASP A 165 -31.98 -28.71 16.15
C ASP A 165 -32.38 -29.01 14.69
N GLY A 166 -31.45 -28.96 13.71
CA GLY A 166 -31.76 -29.17 12.28
C GLY A 166 -30.71 -29.89 11.43
N VAL A 167 -29.41 -29.79 11.76
CA VAL A 167 -28.31 -30.47 11.03
C VAL A 167 -27.28 -31.02 12.02
N ARG A 168 -27.03 -32.34 11.99
CA ARG A 168 -25.95 -32.96 12.76
C ARG A 168 -24.66 -32.88 11.94
N GLY A 169 -23.64 -32.19 12.46
CA GLY A 169 -22.36 -32.06 11.77
C GLY A 169 -21.14 -32.44 12.60
N HIS A 170 -20.06 -32.77 11.88
CA HIS A 170 -18.83 -33.32 12.40
C HIS A 170 -17.64 -32.58 11.79
N CYS A 171 -16.69 -32.12 12.60
CA CYS A 171 -15.42 -31.59 12.08
C CYS A 171 -14.36 -32.69 12.14
N ALA A 172 -14.10 -33.34 11.01
CA ALA A 172 -13.24 -34.51 10.94
C ALA A 172 -12.51 -34.61 9.59
N PRO A 173 -11.44 -35.43 9.47
CA PRO A 173 -10.76 -35.67 8.21
C PRO A 173 -11.64 -36.29 7.13
N ILE A 174 -11.38 -35.93 5.87
CA ILE A 174 -12.04 -36.46 4.67
C ILE A 174 -10.96 -37.13 3.80
N ALA A 175 -11.27 -38.34 3.30
CA ALA A 175 -10.46 -39.03 2.32
C ALA A 175 -10.92 -38.64 0.91
N CYS A 176 -9.99 -38.26 0.05
CA CYS A 176 -10.26 -37.84 -1.32
C CYS A 176 -9.62 -38.85 -2.26
N ALA A 177 -10.42 -39.43 -3.15
CA ALA A 177 -9.95 -40.43 -4.07
C ALA A 177 -10.50 -40.31 -5.48
N ASP A 178 -9.63 -40.38 -6.49
CA ASP A 178 -10.02 -40.47 -7.91
C ASP A 178 -10.78 -41.78 -8.27
N VAL A 179 -11.11 -42.61 -7.27
CA VAL A 179 -11.86 -43.86 -7.41
C VAL A 179 -13.08 -43.80 -6.51
N VAL A 180 -14.26 -43.99 -7.10
CA VAL A 180 -15.53 -44.04 -6.38
C VAL A 180 -15.61 -45.33 -5.56
N LEU A 181 -15.77 -45.20 -4.24
CA LEU A 181 -16.00 -46.35 -3.36
C LEU A 181 -17.45 -46.82 -3.49
N ALA A 182 -17.64 -47.97 -4.15
CA ALA A 182 -18.96 -48.57 -4.39
C ALA A 182 -19.18 -49.89 -3.64
N ASP A 183 -18.15 -50.43 -2.99
CA ASP A 183 -18.27 -51.62 -2.14
C ASP A 183 -17.40 -51.48 -0.89
N GLY A 184 -18.06 -51.51 0.27
CA GLY A 184 -17.46 -51.37 1.60
C GLY A 184 -16.67 -52.60 2.05
N ARG A 185 -16.67 -53.68 1.26
CA ARG A 185 -15.83 -54.87 1.46
C ARG A 185 -14.64 -54.94 0.49
N SER A 186 -14.47 -53.97 -0.40
CA SER A 186 -13.36 -53.95 -1.35
C SER A 186 -12.00 -53.83 -0.64
N ALA A 187 -10.94 -54.35 -1.27
CA ALA A 187 -9.57 -54.17 -0.78
C ALA A 187 -9.19 -52.70 -0.63
N PHE A 188 -9.79 -51.82 -1.44
CA PHE A 188 -9.62 -50.37 -1.33
C PHE A 188 -10.35 -49.79 -0.10
N ALA A 189 -11.58 -50.23 0.20
CA ALA A 189 -12.27 -49.87 1.45
C ALA A 189 -11.50 -50.30 2.70
N GLU A 190 -10.94 -51.51 2.68
CA GLU A 190 -10.08 -52.02 3.76
C GLU A 190 -8.80 -51.19 3.90
N PHE A 191 -8.17 -50.82 2.78
CA PHE A 191 -7.00 -49.95 2.76
C PHE A 191 -7.30 -48.58 3.39
N ILE A 192 -8.40 -47.92 3.01
CA ILE A 192 -8.79 -46.63 3.61
C ILE A 192 -9.02 -46.78 5.12
N ARG A 193 -9.78 -47.80 5.55
CA ARG A 193 -10.04 -48.04 6.98
C ARG A 193 -8.79 -48.35 7.79
N ARG A 194 -7.77 -48.96 7.19
CA ARG A 194 -6.50 -49.30 7.87
C ARG A 194 -5.51 -48.15 7.90
N THR A 195 -5.46 -47.34 6.84
CA THR A 195 -4.39 -46.35 6.64
C THR A 195 -4.83 -44.91 6.87
N TYR A 196 -6.11 -44.61 6.69
CA TYR A 196 -6.73 -43.30 6.95
C TYR A 196 -7.90 -43.49 7.91
N ASP A 197 -7.64 -44.18 9.03
CA ASP A 197 -8.67 -44.63 9.96
C ASP A 197 -9.37 -43.48 10.69
N ASP A 198 -8.79 -42.28 10.71
CA ASP A 198 -9.38 -41.05 11.23
C ASP A 198 -10.33 -40.36 10.22
N ALA A 199 -10.33 -40.77 8.95
CA ALA A 199 -11.23 -40.23 7.95
C ALA A 199 -12.68 -40.66 8.19
N CYS A 200 -13.57 -39.68 8.11
CA CYS A 200 -14.99 -39.82 8.42
C CYS A 200 -15.88 -39.87 7.17
N ALA A 201 -15.41 -39.29 6.07
CA ALA A 201 -16.10 -39.29 4.78
C ALA A 201 -15.11 -39.56 3.63
N ILE A 202 -15.65 -40.03 2.50
CA ILE A 202 -14.91 -40.23 1.25
C ILE A 202 -15.62 -39.58 0.06
N GLU A 203 -14.85 -38.87 -0.75
CA GLU A 203 -15.28 -38.15 -1.96
C GLU A 203 -14.14 -38.12 -3.00
N THR A 204 -14.28 -37.46 -4.16
CA THR A 204 -13.31 -37.62 -5.27
C THR A 204 -12.61 -36.35 -5.75
N GLU A 205 -13.01 -35.17 -5.28
CA GLU A 205 -12.61 -33.89 -5.87
C GLU A 205 -11.84 -32.99 -4.90
N GLY A 206 -11.99 -33.21 -3.59
CA GLY A 206 -11.62 -32.29 -2.53
C GLY A 206 -10.13 -32.05 -2.39
N SER A 207 -9.31 -33.02 -2.77
CA SER A 207 -7.86 -32.85 -2.86
C SER A 207 -7.48 -31.80 -3.90
N GLY A 208 -8.17 -31.74 -5.03
CA GLY A 208 -7.92 -30.76 -6.09
C GLY A 208 -8.23 -29.33 -5.66
N ALA A 209 -9.41 -29.12 -5.08
CA ALA A 209 -9.82 -27.81 -4.56
C ALA A 209 -8.88 -27.35 -3.42
N ALA A 210 -8.55 -28.26 -2.49
CA ALA A 210 -7.67 -27.95 -1.38
C ALA A 210 -6.22 -27.67 -1.82
N HIS A 211 -5.72 -28.38 -2.84
CA HIS A 211 -4.41 -28.13 -3.42
C HIS A 211 -4.33 -26.78 -4.12
N ALA A 212 -5.32 -26.44 -4.95
CA ALA A 212 -5.37 -25.14 -5.63
C ALA A 212 -5.49 -23.95 -4.65
N ALA A 213 -6.32 -24.10 -3.61
CA ALA A 213 -6.42 -23.10 -2.55
C ALA A 213 -5.09 -22.94 -1.78
N HIS A 214 -4.42 -24.06 -1.48
CA HIS A 214 -3.12 -24.05 -0.82
C HIS A 214 -2.04 -23.33 -1.63
N LEU A 215 -1.95 -23.61 -2.94
CA LEU A 215 -1.02 -22.92 -3.84
C LEU A 215 -1.34 -21.44 -3.99
N SER A 216 -2.61 -21.06 -3.84
CA SER A 216 -3.07 -19.67 -3.95
C SER A 216 -3.06 -18.91 -2.61
N GLY A 217 -2.62 -19.54 -1.51
CA GLY A 217 -2.62 -18.93 -0.18
C GLY A 217 -4.01 -18.59 0.36
N LEU A 218 -5.06 -19.25 -0.13
CA LEU A 218 -6.45 -18.92 0.12
C LEU A 218 -7.04 -19.71 1.30
N ASP A 219 -7.87 -19.03 2.10
CA ASP A 219 -8.63 -19.68 3.17
C ASP A 219 -9.68 -20.63 2.60
N ALA A 220 -9.61 -21.90 2.98
CA ALA A 220 -10.46 -22.93 2.40
C ALA A 220 -10.99 -23.99 3.37
N LEU A 221 -12.18 -24.50 3.04
CA LEU A 221 -12.80 -25.67 3.67
C LEU A 221 -13.44 -26.58 2.64
N VAL A 222 -13.35 -27.88 2.89
CA VAL A 222 -14.14 -28.91 2.20
C VAL A 222 -15.31 -29.30 3.10
N ILE A 223 -16.54 -29.16 2.60
CA ILE A 223 -17.78 -29.40 3.32
C ILE A 223 -18.57 -30.47 2.57
N ARG A 224 -18.92 -31.56 3.26
CA ARG A 224 -19.57 -32.72 2.64
C ARG A 224 -20.84 -33.15 3.36
N GLY A 225 -21.96 -33.16 2.65
CA GLY A 225 -23.18 -33.80 3.10
C GLY A 225 -23.11 -35.31 2.85
N ILE A 226 -23.45 -36.13 3.84
CA ILE A 226 -23.42 -37.59 3.70
C ILE A 226 -24.67 -38.07 2.95
N SER A 227 -24.49 -38.51 1.71
CA SER A 227 -25.60 -38.95 0.85
C SER A 227 -25.86 -40.45 0.90
N ASN A 228 -24.81 -41.23 1.16
CA ASN A 228 -24.83 -42.68 1.27
C ASN A 228 -23.80 -43.19 2.28
N ARG A 229 -23.87 -44.48 2.62
CA ARG A 229 -22.74 -45.20 3.21
C ARG A 229 -21.86 -45.71 2.08
N ALA A 230 -20.54 -45.70 2.27
CA ALA A 230 -19.60 -46.21 1.26
C ALA A 230 -19.59 -47.74 1.23
N ASP A 231 -20.76 -48.36 1.07
CA ASP A 231 -21.02 -49.80 1.05
C ASP A 231 -21.76 -50.23 -0.24
N SER A 232 -21.94 -51.55 -0.39
CA SER A 232 -22.42 -52.20 -1.61
C SER A 232 -23.90 -51.96 -1.93
N ASP A 233 -24.67 -51.31 -1.05
CA ASP A 233 -26.14 -51.14 -1.16
C ASP A 233 -26.54 -49.90 -1.97
N LYS A 234 -25.70 -49.50 -2.95
CA LYS A 234 -25.80 -48.25 -3.72
C LYS A 234 -27.03 -48.11 -4.64
N HIS A 235 -27.98 -49.05 -4.60
CA HIS A 235 -29.18 -49.05 -5.44
C HIS A 235 -30.51 -48.75 -4.72
N VAL A 236 -30.50 -48.40 -3.42
CA VAL A 236 -31.74 -48.02 -2.69
C VAL A 236 -31.77 -46.53 -2.28
N ALA A 237 -30.67 -45.78 -2.43
CA ALA A 237 -30.59 -44.40 -1.94
C ALA A 237 -31.19 -43.33 -2.88
N ASP A 238 -31.20 -43.53 -4.20
CA ASP A 238 -31.66 -42.50 -5.15
C ASP A 238 -33.18 -42.32 -5.21
N ALA A 239 -33.97 -43.30 -4.78
CA ALA A 239 -35.43 -43.19 -4.71
C ALA A 239 -35.94 -42.34 -3.53
N SER A 240 -35.05 -41.96 -2.60
CA SER A 240 -35.41 -41.32 -1.31
C SER A 240 -35.03 -39.85 -1.19
N GLY A 241 -34.37 -39.26 -2.21
CA GLY A 241 -33.90 -37.88 -2.18
C GLY A 241 -32.72 -37.63 -1.23
N SER A 242 -31.97 -38.68 -0.84
CA SER A 242 -30.88 -38.55 0.15
C SER A 242 -29.73 -37.68 -0.33
N GLN A 243 -29.39 -37.74 -1.63
CA GLN A 243 -28.35 -36.91 -2.25
C GLN A 243 -28.74 -35.42 -2.23
N GLN A 244 -29.97 -35.10 -2.64
CA GLN A 244 -30.51 -33.74 -2.58
C GLN A 244 -30.51 -33.22 -1.14
N ARG A 245 -31.04 -33.99 -0.18
CA ARG A 245 -31.04 -33.61 1.24
C ARG A 245 -29.64 -33.41 1.80
N ALA A 246 -28.66 -34.22 1.37
CA ALA A 246 -27.27 -34.08 1.79
C ALA A 246 -26.64 -32.79 1.22
N ALA A 247 -26.88 -32.49 -0.05
CA ALA A 247 -26.44 -31.26 -0.71
C ALA A 247 -27.03 -30.01 -0.05
N GLU A 248 -28.36 -29.99 0.19
CA GLU A 248 -29.07 -28.89 0.87
C GLU A 248 -28.50 -28.61 2.27
N ARG A 249 -28.19 -29.66 3.04
CA ARG A 249 -27.60 -29.52 4.38
C ARG A 249 -26.15 -29.04 4.32
N ALA A 250 -25.35 -29.51 3.36
CA ALA A 250 -23.99 -29.05 3.16
C ALA A 250 -23.95 -27.56 2.76
N ALA A 251 -24.82 -27.15 1.83
CA ALA A 251 -25.00 -25.76 1.42
C ALA A 251 -25.45 -24.87 2.59
N SER A 252 -26.42 -25.34 3.40
CA SER A 252 -26.88 -24.64 4.60
C SER A 252 -25.74 -24.39 5.60
N VAL A 253 -24.86 -25.38 5.82
CA VAL A 253 -23.70 -25.23 6.70
C VAL A 253 -22.67 -24.26 6.11
N ALA A 254 -22.39 -24.33 4.81
CA ALA A 254 -21.48 -23.42 4.11
C ALA A 254 -21.95 -21.95 4.20
N VAL A 255 -23.24 -21.73 3.96
CA VAL A 255 -23.89 -20.42 4.08
C VAL A 255 -23.87 -19.90 5.52
N ALA A 256 -24.15 -20.77 6.50
CA ALA A 256 -24.09 -20.39 7.91
C ALA A 256 -22.67 -20.01 8.36
N ILE A 257 -21.63 -20.66 7.81
CA ILE A 257 -20.23 -20.27 8.01
C ILE A 257 -19.99 -18.86 7.44
N LEU A 258 -20.38 -18.59 6.18
CA LEU A 258 -20.21 -17.25 5.59
C LEU A 258 -20.97 -16.15 6.35
N ARG A 259 -22.22 -16.42 6.76
CA ARG A 259 -23.01 -15.49 7.61
C ARG A 259 -22.31 -15.19 8.93
N ARG A 260 -21.60 -16.16 9.52
CA ARG A 260 -20.85 -15.96 10.77
C ARG A 260 -19.56 -15.17 10.56
N GLU A 261 -18.89 -15.36 9.42
CA GLU A 261 -17.68 -14.61 9.06
C GLU A 261 -17.95 -13.11 8.85
N GLN A 262 -19.20 -12.71 8.54
CA GLN A 262 -19.60 -11.30 8.47
C GLN A 262 -19.50 -10.55 9.81
N SER A 263 -19.85 -11.20 10.92
CA SER A 263 -19.87 -10.58 12.27
C SER A 263 -18.47 -10.18 12.76
N TYR A 264 -17.42 -10.56 12.01
CA TYR A 264 -16.02 -10.23 12.28
C TYR A 264 -15.48 -9.09 11.37
N ASN A 265 -16.20 -8.72 10.30
CA ASN A 265 -15.72 -7.82 9.22
C ASN A 265 -16.32 -6.40 9.23
N GLY A 266 -17.06 -5.99 10.27
CA GLY A 266 -17.83 -4.74 10.31
C GLY A 266 -17.09 -3.40 10.39
N VAL A 267 -15.80 -3.29 10.02
CA VAL A 267 -15.03 -2.03 10.22
C VAL A 267 -14.51 -1.38 8.94
N ILE A 268 -14.55 -2.00 7.76
CA ILE A 268 -13.96 -1.31 6.63
C ILE A 268 -14.71 -1.54 5.30
N GLY A 269 -14.93 -0.45 4.58
CA GLY A 269 -15.77 -0.42 3.40
C GLY A 269 -15.83 0.98 2.78
N HIS A 270 -14.67 1.59 2.53
CA HIS A 270 -14.38 2.72 1.62
C HIS A 270 -12.83 2.74 1.54
N LEU A 271 -12.10 2.57 0.43
CA LEU A 271 -12.22 2.98 -0.97
C LEU A 271 -11.42 1.99 -1.84
N ARG A 272 -11.90 1.67 -3.06
CA ARG A 272 -11.12 1.69 -4.32
C ARG A 272 -11.95 1.16 -5.50
N THR A 273 -12.27 2.05 -6.43
CA THR A 273 -12.46 1.74 -7.86
C THR A 273 -11.84 2.88 -8.65
N GLY A 274 -11.10 2.57 -9.71
CA GLY A 274 -10.63 3.59 -10.65
C GLY A 274 -9.67 3.06 -11.70
N GLU A 275 -10.22 2.38 -12.70
CA GLU A 275 -9.71 2.51 -14.08
C GLU A 275 -10.34 3.78 -14.70
N ASN A 276 -9.50 4.54 -15.39
CA ASN A 276 -9.70 5.73 -16.24
C ASN A 276 -11.12 6.30 -16.51
N GLU A 277 -11.51 7.29 -15.69
CA GLU A 277 -12.08 8.61 -16.02
C GLU A 277 -11.94 9.51 -14.75
N PRO A 278 -11.86 10.85 -14.81
CA PRO A 278 -11.45 11.68 -13.66
C PRO A 278 -12.53 11.78 -12.58
N GLY A 279 -12.64 10.75 -11.73
CA GLY A 279 -13.43 10.78 -10.50
C GLY A 279 -12.89 11.74 -9.45
N ALA A 280 -13.75 12.16 -8.53
CA ALA A 280 -13.42 13.04 -7.42
C ALA A 280 -12.31 12.45 -6.52
N ILE A 281 -11.23 13.20 -6.29
CA ILE A 281 -10.11 12.79 -5.42
C ILE A 281 -10.40 13.26 -4.00
N CYS A 282 -10.39 12.38 -2.99
CA CYS A 282 -10.61 12.77 -1.60
C CYS A 282 -9.50 12.23 -0.68
N THR A 283 -8.70 13.12 -0.09
CA THR A 283 -7.64 12.79 0.89
C THR A 283 -7.91 13.32 2.29
N LEU A 284 -9.13 13.80 2.57
CA LEU A 284 -9.51 14.27 3.91
C LEU A 284 -9.46 13.12 4.94
N PRO A 285 -8.87 13.36 6.13
CA PRO A 285 -9.05 12.50 7.31
C PRO A 285 -10.52 12.35 7.68
N ASP A 286 -10.84 11.29 8.42
CA ASP A 286 -12.20 11.07 8.93
C ASP A 286 -12.69 12.23 9.80
N GLN A 287 -14.01 12.45 9.75
CA GLN A 287 -14.66 13.42 10.60
C GLN A 287 -14.52 13.02 12.10
N PRO A 288 -14.37 13.98 13.03
CA PRO A 288 -14.39 13.70 14.45
C PRO A 288 -15.67 12.95 14.87
N TRP A 289 -15.53 11.88 15.64
CA TRP A 289 -16.63 11.02 16.10
C TRP A 289 -17.69 11.76 16.95
N ALA A 290 -17.28 12.84 17.63
CA ALA A 290 -18.17 13.75 18.34
C ALA A 290 -17.80 15.19 17.98
N PHE A 291 -18.72 15.87 17.29
CA PHE A 291 -18.64 17.28 16.99
C PHE A 291 -19.95 17.93 17.48
N THR A 292 -19.86 18.82 18.46
CA THR A 292 -21.03 19.40 19.13
C THR A 292 -20.83 20.90 19.35
N GLY A 293 -21.83 21.70 18.99
CA GLY A 293 -21.78 23.17 19.06
C GLY A 293 -21.06 23.79 17.85
N ARG A 294 -20.90 25.12 17.91
CA ARG A 294 -20.36 25.96 16.81
C ARG A 294 -21.26 26.05 15.58
N ASP A 295 -22.58 25.98 15.77
CA ASP A 295 -23.56 26.04 14.68
C ASP A 295 -23.38 27.32 13.84
N ALA A 296 -23.10 28.46 14.49
CA ALA A 296 -22.87 29.73 13.81
C ALA A 296 -21.58 29.73 12.96
N GLU A 297 -20.50 29.14 13.46
CA GLU A 297 -19.25 29.00 12.70
C GLU A 297 -19.37 27.98 11.56
N VAL A 298 -20.11 26.88 11.78
CA VAL A 298 -20.45 25.91 10.73
C VAL A 298 -21.25 26.60 9.62
N ASP A 299 -22.33 27.31 9.96
CA ASP A 299 -23.14 28.05 8.99
C ASP A 299 -22.31 29.11 8.24
N GLY A 300 -21.43 29.82 8.95
CA GLY A 300 -20.53 30.81 8.38
C GLY A 300 -19.54 30.22 7.37
N LEU A 301 -18.91 29.09 7.71
CA LEU A 301 -17.98 28.37 6.84
C LEU A 301 -18.72 27.69 5.68
N ARG A 302 -19.89 27.10 5.91
CA ARG A 302 -20.75 26.56 4.85
C ARG A 302 -21.17 27.64 3.87
N SER A 303 -21.52 28.84 4.36
CA SER A 303 -21.82 29.99 3.50
C SER A 303 -20.63 30.40 2.64
N PHE A 304 -19.39 30.23 3.12
CA PHE A 304 -18.18 30.46 2.33
C PHE A 304 -17.95 29.33 1.30
N LEU A 305 -18.19 28.07 1.69
CA LEU A 305 -17.98 26.91 0.81
C LEU A 305 -19.06 26.73 -0.26
N ARG A 306 -20.26 27.26 -0.03
CA ARG A 306 -21.40 27.12 -0.94
C ARG A 306 -21.09 27.78 -2.29
N PRO A 307 -21.34 27.10 -3.42
CA PRO A 307 -21.14 27.69 -4.73
C PRO A 307 -22.09 28.89 -4.93
N GLY A 308 -21.50 30.06 -5.24
CA GLY A 308 -22.23 31.30 -5.52
C GLY A 308 -22.65 31.43 -7.00
N PRO A 309 -23.46 32.46 -7.34
CA PRO A 309 -23.80 32.75 -8.74
C PRO A 309 -22.53 33.10 -9.55
N ALA A 310 -22.48 32.69 -10.82
CA ALA A 310 -21.31 32.72 -11.70
C ALA A 310 -20.67 34.11 -11.96
N THR A 311 -21.21 35.18 -11.37
CA THR A 311 -20.82 36.58 -11.60
C THR A 311 -20.05 37.23 -10.45
N ALA A 312 -19.89 36.56 -9.29
CA ALA A 312 -19.09 37.07 -8.18
C ALA A 312 -17.68 36.45 -8.19
N GLU A 313 -16.62 37.24 -8.01
CA GLU A 313 -15.28 36.68 -7.79
C GLU A 313 -15.29 35.91 -6.45
N PRO A 314 -15.03 34.59 -6.45
CA PRO A 314 -15.05 33.84 -5.20
C PRO A 314 -13.85 34.23 -4.34
N GLU A 315 -14.08 34.61 -3.08
CA GLU A 315 -13.02 34.62 -2.08
C GLU A 315 -12.43 33.20 -2.02
N VAL A 316 -11.14 33.06 -2.34
CA VAL A 316 -10.50 31.76 -2.56
C VAL A 316 -10.07 31.10 -1.25
N VAL A 317 -9.77 31.89 -0.22
CA VAL A 317 -9.06 31.40 0.97
C VAL A 317 -9.74 31.85 2.26
N CYS A 318 -10.00 30.87 3.14
CA CYS A 318 -10.57 31.09 4.46
C CYS A 318 -9.71 30.45 5.56
N ALA A 319 -9.34 31.25 6.55
CA ALA A 319 -8.49 30.90 7.68
C ALA A 319 -9.29 30.72 8.97
N ILE A 320 -9.24 29.51 9.54
CA ILE A 320 -9.79 29.18 10.85
C ILE A 320 -8.67 29.38 11.88
N ALA A 321 -8.74 30.48 12.62
CA ALA A 321 -7.72 30.87 13.60
C ALA A 321 -8.26 30.72 15.03
N GLY A 322 -7.44 30.28 15.97
CA GLY A 322 -7.88 30.08 17.35
C GLY A 322 -6.86 29.35 18.22
N LEU A 323 -7.14 29.29 19.54
CA LEU A 323 -6.24 28.66 20.51
C LEU A 323 -5.95 27.19 20.20
N ALA A 324 -4.82 26.68 20.69
CA ALA A 324 -4.50 25.27 20.60
C ALA A 324 -5.55 24.44 21.35
N GLY A 325 -6.02 23.34 20.76
CA GLY A 325 -7.11 22.53 21.35
C GLY A 325 -8.53 23.11 21.19
N ALA A 326 -8.70 24.28 20.54
CA ALA A 326 -10.02 24.88 20.28
C ALA A 326 -10.89 24.11 19.25
N GLY A 327 -10.35 23.09 18.58
CA GLY A 327 -11.08 22.29 17.59
C GLY A 327 -11.09 22.84 16.16
N LYS A 328 -10.03 23.57 15.75
CA LYS A 328 -9.91 24.14 14.39
C LYS A 328 -9.95 23.08 13.30
N THR A 329 -9.08 22.08 13.40
CA THR A 329 -9.01 20.94 12.46
C THR A 329 -10.32 20.17 12.45
N ALA A 330 -10.92 19.93 13.63
CA ALA A 330 -12.21 19.28 13.76
C ALA A 330 -13.34 20.03 13.03
N LEU A 331 -13.43 21.35 13.21
CA LEU A 331 -14.39 22.21 12.51
C LEU A 331 -14.13 22.21 10.98
N ALA A 332 -12.87 22.34 10.58
CA ALA A 332 -12.48 22.35 9.16
C ALA A 332 -12.88 21.04 8.47
N LEU A 333 -12.56 19.90 9.08
CA LEU A 333 -12.91 18.57 8.56
C LEU A 333 -14.42 18.35 8.54
N HIS A 334 -15.14 18.73 9.60
CA HIS A 334 -16.60 18.60 9.65
C HIS A 334 -17.28 19.36 8.50
N VAL A 335 -16.95 20.65 8.32
CA VAL A 335 -17.53 21.46 7.24
C VAL A 335 -17.08 20.96 5.87
N ALA A 336 -15.84 20.48 5.73
CA ALA A 336 -15.33 19.91 4.48
C ALA A 336 -16.10 18.64 4.06
N HIS A 337 -16.35 17.71 4.99
CA HIS A 337 -17.14 16.51 4.75
C HIS A 337 -18.60 16.84 4.40
N GLU A 338 -19.24 17.79 5.11
CA GLU A 338 -20.59 18.24 4.75
C GLU A 338 -20.64 18.86 3.35
N ALA A 339 -19.67 19.69 2.99
CA ALA A 339 -19.63 20.33 1.68
C ALA A 339 -19.39 19.32 0.53
N LEU A 340 -18.62 18.26 0.78
CA LEU A 340 -18.45 17.15 -0.17
C LEU A 340 -19.73 16.33 -0.32
N ALA A 341 -20.41 16.01 0.79
CA ALA A 341 -21.68 15.26 0.78
C ALA A 341 -22.79 16.01 0.02
N GLU A 342 -22.78 17.34 0.08
CA GLU A 342 -23.68 18.23 -0.67
C GLU A 342 -23.27 18.40 -2.15
N GLY A 343 -22.18 17.77 -2.59
CA GLY A 343 -21.70 17.81 -3.98
C GLY A 343 -21.09 19.16 -4.40
N TRP A 344 -20.70 20.03 -3.45
CA TRP A 344 -20.19 21.37 -3.78
C TRP A 344 -18.80 21.36 -4.42
N PHE A 345 -18.06 20.27 -4.25
CA PHE A 345 -16.72 20.06 -4.79
C PHE A 345 -16.66 18.76 -5.59
N PRO A 346 -17.17 18.74 -6.82
CA PRO A 346 -17.23 17.53 -7.64
C PRO A 346 -15.83 17.04 -8.07
N GLY A 347 -14.80 17.89 -8.00
CA GLY A 347 -13.40 17.47 -8.16
C GLY A 347 -12.82 16.77 -6.91
N GLY A 348 -13.52 16.84 -5.76
CA GLY A 348 -13.11 16.27 -4.49
C GLY A 348 -12.32 17.24 -3.58
N ALA A 349 -11.56 16.70 -2.63
CA ALA A 349 -10.81 17.45 -1.64
C ALA A 349 -9.38 16.91 -1.37
N LEU A 350 -8.45 17.83 -1.13
CA LEU A 350 -7.07 17.54 -0.74
C LEU A 350 -6.80 17.97 0.70
N PHE A 351 -6.03 17.19 1.45
CA PHE A 351 -5.59 17.49 2.81
C PHE A 351 -4.08 17.50 2.92
N THR A 352 -3.52 18.48 3.64
CA THR A 352 -2.10 18.48 3.99
C THR A 352 -1.90 19.10 5.37
N ASP A 353 -1.29 18.36 6.29
CA ASP A 353 -0.83 18.90 7.57
C ASP A 353 0.56 19.53 7.42
N LEU A 354 0.63 20.85 7.60
CA LEU A 354 1.85 21.65 7.42
C LEU A 354 2.78 21.60 8.63
N GLN A 355 2.37 21.00 9.75
CA GLN A 355 3.20 20.82 10.95
C GLN A 355 3.86 22.12 11.41
N GLY A 356 3.21 23.27 11.21
CA GLY A 356 3.82 24.60 11.36
C GLY A 356 4.37 24.90 12.76
N TYR A 357 3.94 24.14 13.76
CA TYR A 357 4.28 24.34 15.17
C TYR A 357 5.18 23.24 15.76
N ASP A 358 5.65 22.31 14.92
CA ASP A 358 6.59 21.27 15.31
C ASP A 358 8.04 21.78 15.21
N ASP A 359 9.00 21.03 15.79
CA ASP A 359 10.43 21.42 15.79
C ASP A 359 11.00 21.52 14.35
N GLU A 360 10.43 20.76 13.40
CA GLU A 360 10.74 20.80 11.97
C GLU A 360 9.45 20.92 11.14
N PRO A 361 8.96 22.15 10.87
CA PRO A 361 7.76 22.37 10.07
C PRO A 361 7.89 21.88 8.63
N LEU A 362 6.77 21.41 8.06
CA LEU A 362 6.73 21.03 6.65
C LEU A 362 7.00 22.27 5.78
N THR A 363 8.02 22.19 4.94
CA THR A 363 8.30 23.27 3.98
C THR A 363 7.22 23.30 2.90
N PRO A 364 6.92 24.47 2.30
CA PRO A 364 5.97 24.53 1.19
C PRO A 364 6.43 23.68 -0.01
N ASP A 365 7.74 23.47 -0.18
CA ASP A 365 8.30 22.58 -1.21
C ASP A 365 7.93 21.11 -0.98
N GLN A 366 7.95 20.66 0.27
CA GLN A 366 7.50 19.31 0.65
C GLN A 366 5.97 19.19 0.56
N ALA A 367 5.24 20.22 0.99
CA ALA A 367 3.78 20.23 0.94
C ALA A 367 3.24 20.19 -0.50
N VAL A 368 3.85 20.93 -1.45
CA VAL A 368 3.42 20.88 -2.85
C VAL A 368 3.71 19.52 -3.50
N VAL A 369 4.78 18.83 -3.09
CA VAL A 369 5.06 17.47 -3.55
C VAL A 369 3.97 16.51 -3.06
N SER A 370 3.53 16.65 -1.80
CA SER A 370 2.40 15.88 -1.26
C SER A 370 1.12 16.14 -2.04
N LEU A 371 0.75 17.41 -2.28
CA LEU A 371 -0.45 17.77 -3.04
C LEU A 371 -0.41 17.28 -4.49
N LEU A 372 0.75 17.39 -5.15
CA LEU A 372 0.96 16.87 -6.50
C LEU A 372 0.85 15.35 -6.52
N GLY A 373 1.38 14.67 -5.51
CA GLY A 373 1.24 13.24 -5.33
C GLY A 373 -0.23 12.82 -5.21
N ASP A 374 -1.01 13.48 -4.37
CA ASP A 374 -2.45 13.22 -4.23
C ASP A 374 -3.22 13.48 -5.54
N LEU A 375 -2.74 14.40 -6.37
CA LEU A 375 -3.26 14.68 -7.70
C LEU A 375 -2.78 13.69 -8.79
N GLY A 376 -1.98 12.70 -8.42
CA GLY A 376 -1.44 11.64 -9.29
C GLY A 376 -0.13 11.99 -9.99
N ILE A 377 0.53 13.09 -9.60
CA ILE A 377 1.85 13.50 -10.12
C ILE A 377 2.93 13.01 -9.17
N HIS A 378 3.67 12.00 -9.60
CA HIS A 378 4.79 11.43 -8.86
C HIS A 378 6.07 11.43 -9.69
N GLY A 379 7.20 11.49 -9.00
CA GLY A 379 8.46 11.12 -9.60
C GLY A 379 8.98 11.99 -10.71
N ALA A 380 9.26 11.40 -11.87
CA ALA A 380 9.74 12.12 -13.05
C ALA A 380 8.74 13.17 -13.55
N GLN A 381 7.47 13.06 -13.15
CA GLN A 381 6.44 14.07 -13.43
C GLN A 381 6.50 15.27 -12.47
N LEU A 382 7.19 15.15 -11.32
CA LEU A 382 7.44 16.27 -10.41
C LEU A 382 8.51 17.16 -11.03
N PRO A 383 8.22 18.46 -11.25
CA PRO A 383 9.24 19.36 -11.75
C PRO A 383 10.44 19.46 -10.80
N PRO A 384 11.67 19.64 -11.33
CA PRO A 384 12.87 19.59 -10.52
C PRO A 384 13.00 20.78 -9.56
N THR A 385 12.47 21.96 -9.93
CA THR A 385 12.56 23.16 -9.09
C THR A 385 11.26 23.39 -8.31
N PRO A 386 11.34 23.93 -7.08
CA PRO A 386 10.16 24.32 -6.31
C PRO A 386 9.17 25.22 -7.06
N ASP A 387 9.68 26.23 -7.78
CA ASP A 387 8.84 27.16 -8.55
C ASP A 387 8.07 26.48 -9.67
N ASP A 388 8.69 25.51 -10.34
CA ASP A 388 8.02 24.70 -11.35
C ASP A 388 6.97 23.77 -10.72
N ARG A 389 7.25 23.19 -9.54
CA ARG A 389 6.27 22.36 -8.79
C ARG A 389 5.03 23.18 -8.42
N TYR A 390 5.20 24.41 -7.94
CA TYR A 390 4.07 25.31 -7.66
C TYR A 390 3.27 25.66 -8.92
N ARG A 391 3.96 25.95 -10.04
CA ARG A 391 3.30 26.21 -11.33
C ARG A 391 2.53 24.99 -11.83
N ARG A 392 3.12 23.79 -11.72
CA ARG A 392 2.50 22.53 -12.12
C ARG A 392 1.26 22.22 -11.29
N CYS A 393 1.32 22.42 -9.98
CA CYS A 393 0.17 22.24 -9.10
C CYS A 393 -1.00 23.13 -9.53
N ARG A 394 -0.74 24.42 -9.82
CA ARG A 394 -1.75 25.35 -10.35
C ARG A 394 -2.29 24.95 -11.72
N ASP A 395 -1.43 24.49 -12.64
CA ASP A 395 -1.85 24.03 -13.97
C ASP A 395 -2.77 22.81 -13.88
N VAL A 396 -2.42 21.80 -13.07
CA VAL A 396 -3.28 20.63 -12.84
C VAL A 396 -4.61 21.03 -12.23
N LEU A 397 -4.59 21.84 -11.16
CA LEU A 397 -5.82 22.29 -10.51
C LEU A 397 -6.70 23.06 -11.51
N SER A 398 -6.12 23.91 -12.37
CA SER A 398 -6.89 24.67 -13.37
C SER A 398 -7.75 23.80 -14.31
N ARG A 399 -7.30 22.57 -14.60
CA ARG A 399 -7.99 21.60 -15.48
C ARG A 399 -9.00 20.73 -14.72
N ARG A 400 -8.90 20.66 -13.40
CA ARG A 400 -9.81 19.89 -12.53
C ARG A 400 -11.11 20.65 -12.29
N GLU A 401 -12.15 19.90 -11.97
CA GLU A 401 -13.39 20.48 -11.46
C GLU A 401 -13.16 21.17 -10.10
N ARG A 402 -14.19 21.84 -9.58
CA ARG A 402 -14.08 22.58 -8.31
C ARG A 402 -13.65 21.63 -7.17
N MET A 403 -12.53 21.96 -6.53
CA MET A 403 -11.92 21.18 -5.44
C MET A 403 -11.81 22.01 -4.16
N LEU A 404 -11.82 21.34 -3.02
CA LEU A 404 -11.50 21.89 -1.71
C LEU A 404 -10.06 21.53 -1.32
N ILE A 405 -9.28 22.49 -0.85
CA ILE A 405 -7.91 22.25 -0.38
C ILE A 405 -7.86 22.63 1.10
N LEU A 406 -7.53 21.68 1.97
CA LEU A 406 -7.44 21.88 3.41
C LEU A 406 -5.97 21.83 3.84
N LEU A 407 -5.45 22.96 4.31
CA LEU A 407 -4.08 23.13 4.82
C LEU A 407 -4.12 23.25 6.35
N ASP A 408 -3.78 22.17 7.06
CA ASP A 408 -3.85 22.12 8.51
C ASP A 408 -2.54 22.61 9.16
N ASN A 409 -2.64 23.20 10.36
CA ASN A 409 -1.51 23.65 11.19
C ASN A 409 -0.52 24.61 10.51
N ALA A 410 -1.00 25.54 9.69
CA ALA A 410 -0.14 26.57 9.11
C ALA A 410 0.38 27.53 10.19
N SER A 411 1.70 27.74 10.27
CA SER A 411 2.27 28.70 11.24
C SER A 411 2.64 30.05 10.63
N ASP A 412 2.96 30.10 9.34
CA ASP A 412 3.36 31.33 8.66
C ASP A 412 2.85 31.41 7.22
N ARG A 413 2.75 32.64 6.70
CA ARG A 413 2.34 32.93 5.32
C ARG A 413 3.26 32.27 4.28
N THR A 414 4.55 32.15 4.56
CA THR A 414 5.52 31.52 3.64
C THR A 414 5.20 30.05 3.36
N GLN A 415 4.61 29.32 4.32
CA GLN A 415 4.15 27.95 4.10
C GLN A 415 2.90 27.88 3.20
N ILE A 416 2.07 28.92 3.18
CA ILE A 416 0.75 28.91 2.55
C ILE A 416 0.80 29.47 1.13
N ALA A 417 1.43 30.64 0.96
CA ALA A 417 1.31 31.43 -0.26
C ALA A 417 1.72 30.68 -1.55
N PRO A 418 2.77 29.84 -1.55
CA PRO A 418 3.15 29.07 -2.74
C PRO A 418 2.14 27.97 -3.13
N LEU A 419 1.38 27.44 -2.17
CA LEU A 419 0.45 26.32 -2.31
C LEU A 419 -0.94 26.73 -2.83
N LEU A 420 -1.23 28.03 -2.91
CA LEU A 420 -2.54 28.50 -3.33
C LEU A 420 -2.81 28.16 -4.80
N PRO A 421 -4.02 27.71 -5.15
CA PRO A 421 -4.41 27.37 -6.52
C PRO A 421 -4.46 28.60 -7.46
N GLY A 422 -4.31 29.81 -6.95
CA GLY A 422 -4.52 31.06 -7.69
C GLY A 422 -5.99 31.47 -7.72
N ARG A 423 -6.37 32.38 -8.64
CA ARG A 423 -7.78 32.78 -8.84
C ARG A 423 -8.52 31.69 -9.60
N GLY A 424 -9.70 31.28 -9.14
CA GLY A 424 -10.48 30.25 -9.84
C GLY A 424 -11.60 29.65 -9.00
N ARG A 425 -12.04 28.45 -9.42
CA ARG A 425 -13.18 27.71 -8.86
C ARG A 425 -12.87 26.94 -7.56
N HIS A 426 -11.60 26.70 -7.26
CA HIS A 426 -11.17 25.96 -6.06
C HIS A 426 -11.24 26.86 -4.82
N GLN A 427 -11.39 26.25 -3.66
CA GLN A 427 -11.36 26.96 -2.38
C GLN A 427 -10.36 26.32 -1.43
N VAL A 428 -9.78 27.17 -0.58
CA VAL A 428 -8.77 26.79 0.40
C VAL A 428 -9.31 27.07 1.80
N LEU A 429 -9.39 26.02 2.63
CA LEU A 429 -9.53 26.14 4.07
C LEU A 429 -8.16 25.96 4.71
N LEU A 430 -7.82 26.82 5.66
CA LEU A 430 -6.58 26.69 6.42
C LEU A 430 -6.83 26.81 7.91
N THR A 431 -6.12 26.04 8.71
CA THR A 431 -6.17 26.14 10.18
C THR A 431 -4.85 26.69 10.71
N SER A 432 -4.93 27.57 11.72
CA SER A 432 -3.73 28.15 12.34
C SER A 432 -3.96 28.51 13.80
N ARG A 433 -2.89 28.48 14.61
CA ARG A 433 -2.92 29.01 15.99
C ARG A 433 -2.79 30.54 16.01
N GLN A 434 -2.40 31.16 14.89
CA GLN A 434 -2.18 32.59 14.78
C GLN A 434 -3.16 33.24 13.81
N VAL A 435 -3.29 34.56 13.91
CA VAL A 435 -4.11 35.38 13.03
C VAL A 435 -3.19 35.96 11.94
N PHE A 436 -3.58 35.86 10.67
CA PHE A 436 -2.76 36.33 9.55
C PHE A 436 -3.11 37.77 9.16
N ASP A 437 -2.76 38.75 9.99
CA ASP A 437 -3.13 40.16 9.80
C ASP A 437 -2.60 40.79 8.49
N SER A 438 -1.54 40.21 7.91
CA SER A 438 -0.88 40.70 6.69
C SER A 438 -1.26 39.92 5.41
N PHE A 439 -2.21 38.98 5.49
CA PHE A 439 -2.59 38.08 4.39
C PHE A 439 -4.08 38.27 4.06
N PRO A 440 -4.46 38.56 2.80
CA PRO A 440 -5.84 38.86 2.42
C PRO A 440 -6.68 37.58 2.35
N VAL A 441 -7.02 37.02 3.52
CA VAL A 441 -7.84 35.82 3.68
C VAL A 441 -9.03 36.13 4.57
N ARG A 442 -10.17 35.52 4.28
CA ARG A 442 -11.33 35.60 5.17
C ARG A 442 -10.99 34.86 6.45
N GLN A 443 -11.03 35.55 7.58
CA GLN A 443 -10.68 34.93 8.86
C GLN A 443 -11.92 34.59 9.66
N PHE A 444 -12.03 33.34 10.05
CA PHE A 444 -12.96 32.85 11.05
C PHE A 444 -12.17 32.58 12.33
N ARG A 445 -12.29 33.50 13.27
CA ARG A 445 -11.71 33.31 14.61
C ARG A 445 -12.64 32.43 15.41
N ILE A 446 -12.16 31.26 15.81
CA ILE A 446 -12.89 30.40 16.73
C ILE A 446 -12.42 30.67 18.15
N GLU A 447 -13.37 30.94 19.01
CA GLU A 447 -13.14 31.11 20.45
C GLU A 447 -13.33 29.77 21.17
N GLU A 448 -13.17 29.79 22.48
CA GLU A 448 -13.51 28.68 23.36
C GLU A 448 -15.03 28.40 23.26
N LEU A 449 -15.47 27.17 23.61
CA LEU A 449 -16.89 26.85 23.57
C LEU A 449 -17.68 27.70 24.58
N SER A 450 -18.93 28.04 24.25
CA SER A 450 -19.81 28.63 25.25
C SER A 450 -20.04 27.67 26.43
N PRO A 451 -20.44 28.17 27.61
CA PRO A 451 -20.76 27.30 28.74
C PRO A 451 -21.84 26.26 28.42
N GLY A 452 -22.83 26.62 27.60
CA GLY A 452 -23.88 25.68 27.15
C GLY A 452 -23.32 24.58 26.25
N GLU A 453 -22.47 24.92 25.29
CA GLU A 453 -21.80 23.95 24.41
C GLU A 453 -20.82 23.05 25.17
N SER A 454 -20.10 23.61 26.13
CA SER A 454 -19.18 22.85 26.98
C SER A 454 -19.92 21.77 27.78
N ARG A 455 -21.10 22.12 28.33
CA ARG A 455 -21.97 21.17 29.04
C ARG A 455 -22.48 20.08 28.10
N ARG A 456 -22.93 20.46 26.90
CA ARG A 456 -23.36 19.48 25.88
C ARG A 456 -22.24 18.53 25.46
N LEU A 457 -21.02 19.04 25.26
CA LEU A 457 -19.87 18.21 24.89
C LEU A 457 -19.44 17.27 26.04
N LEU A 458 -19.49 17.72 27.29
CA LEU A 458 -19.26 16.87 28.45
C LEU A 458 -20.34 15.78 28.55
N ALA A 459 -21.62 16.14 28.38
CA ALA A 459 -22.72 15.19 28.39
C ALA A 459 -22.58 14.15 27.26
N SER A 460 -22.26 14.58 26.03
CA SER A 460 -22.06 13.67 24.89
C SER A 460 -20.82 12.78 25.04
N SER A 461 -19.88 13.18 25.91
CA SER A 461 -18.72 12.37 26.27
C SER A 461 -19.04 11.31 27.33
N LEU A 462 -20.21 11.32 27.96
CA LEU A 462 -20.62 10.30 28.94
C LEU A 462 -21.65 9.34 28.34
N PRO A 463 -21.83 8.13 28.92
CA PRO A 463 -22.91 7.25 28.52
C PRO A 463 -24.27 7.93 28.67
N PRO A 464 -25.27 7.65 27.81
CA PRO A 464 -26.58 8.32 27.85
C PRO A 464 -27.35 8.20 29.18
N ALA A 465 -27.00 7.21 30.03
CA ALA A 465 -27.59 6.98 31.34
C ALA A 465 -26.84 7.68 32.49
N ASP A 466 -25.84 8.50 32.19
CA ASP A 466 -25.03 9.21 33.18
C ASP A 466 -25.55 10.63 33.39
N ASP A 467 -26.42 10.77 34.41
CA ASP A 467 -27.13 12.02 34.69
C ASP A 467 -26.28 13.06 35.44
N ARG A 468 -25.02 12.74 35.81
CA ARG A 468 -24.16 13.61 36.65
C ARG A 468 -24.00 15.02 36.10
N VAL A 469 -23.94 15.18 34.77
CA VAL A 469 -23.82 16.50 34.13
C VAL A 469 -25.07 17.36 34.38
N SER A 470 -26.24 16.74 34.45
CA SER A 470 -27.50 17.41 34.76
C SER A 470 -27.72 17.59 36.26
N GLU A 471 -27.31 16.62 37.09
CA GLU A 471 -27.46 16.67 38.54
C GLU A 471 -26.48 17.64 39.22
N GLU A 472 -25.25 17.74 38.70
CA GLU A 472 -24.19 18.58 39.24
C GLU A 472 -23.88 19.78 38.30
N GLU A 473 -24.90 20.53 37.91
CA GLU A 473 -24.78 21.63 36.92
C GLU A 473 -23.68 22.66 37.30
N GLN A 474 -23.64 23.10 38.57
CA GLN A 474 -22.63 24.06 39.05
C GLN A 474 -21.20 23.49 39.01
N ALA A 475 -21.03 22.21 39.33
CA ALA A 475 -19.74 21.55 39.29
C ALA A 475 -19.29 21.32 37.84
N THR A 476 -20.23 21.02 36.96
CA THR A 476 -20.00 20.91 35.51
C THR A 476 -19.52 22.23 34.93
N ASP A 477 -20.16 23.34 35.28
CA ASP A 477 -19.71 24.67 34.86
C ASP A 477 -18.31 25.01 35.39
N ARG A 478 -18.00 24.58 36.62
CA ARG A 478 -16.67 24.74 37.21
C ARG A 478 -15.63 23.89 36.47
N LEU A 479 -15.94 22.64 36.16
CA LEU A 479 -15.07 21.76 35.40
C LEU A 479 -14.80 22.32 34.00
N ALA A 480 -15.84 22.80 33.31
CA ALA A 480 -15.71 23.42 32.00
C ALA A 480 -14.79 24.65 32.01
N ARG A 481 -14.89 25.49 33.05
CA ARG A 481 -13.98 26.62 33.26
C ARG A 481 -12.53 26.18 33.49
N LEU A 482 -12.31 25.09 34.23
CA LEU A 482 -10.95 24.55 34.46
C LEU A 482 -10.34 23.98 33.18
N CYS A 483 -11.15 23.39 32.31
CA CYS A 483 -10.77 22.97 30.96
C CYS A 483 -10.57 24.14 30.00
N GLY A 484 -10.76 25.39 30.44
CA GLY A 484 -10.68 26.60 29.59
C GLY A 484 -11.70 26.58 28.45
N HIS A 485 -12.80 25.85 28.62
CA HIS A 485 -13.82 25.63 27.59
C HIS A 485 -13.24 25.10 26.25
N LEU A 486 -12.07 24.43 26.29
CA LEU A 486 -11.41 23.84 25.12
C LEU A 486 -11.99 22.45 24.84
N PRO A 487 -12.48 22.16 23.60
CA PRO A 487 -13.02 20.85 23.26
C PRO A 487 -12.13 19.66 23.63
N LEU A 488 -10.83 19.73 23.33
CA LEU A 488 -9.90 18.65 23.64
C LEU A 488 -9.80 18.40 25.16
N ALA A 489 -9.70 19.47 25.97
CA ALA A 489 -9.64 19.36 27.42
C ALA A 489 -10.96 18.83 28.01
N LEU A 490 -12.09 19.21 27.44
CA LEU A 490 -13.42 18.73 27.85
C LEU A 490 -13.61 17.24 27.53
N VAL A 491 -13.18 16.78 26.34
CA VAL A 491 -13.27 15.36 25.96
C VAL A 491 -12.37 14.50 26.85
N ILE A 492 -11.16 14.97 27.19
CA ILE A 492 -10.27 14.29 28.15
C ILE A 492 -10.88 14.30 29.56
N ALA A 493 -11.47 15.41 30.01
CA ALA A 493 -12.19 15.45 31.28
C ALA A 493 -13.38 14.49 31.31
N GLY A 494 -14.10 14.36 30.18
CA GLY A 494 -15.12 13.35 29.97
C GLY A 494 -14.57 11.92 30.11
N ALA A 495 -13.38 11.64 29.56
CA ALA A 495 -12.71 10.35 29.74
C ALA A 495 -12.41 10.04 31.23
N ILE A 496 -11.89 11.03 31.98
CA ILE A 496 -11.68 10.91 33.43
C ILE A 496 -12.99 10.57 34.15
N LEU A 497 -14.09 11.25 33.80
CA LEU A 497 -15.42 11.02 34.38
C LEU A 497 -16.00 9.64 34.04
N ARG A 498 -15.85 9.17 32.78
CA ARG A 498 -16.28 7.82 32.35
C ARG A 498 -15.60 6.73 33.15
N ARG A 499 -14.29 6.90 33.42
CA ARG A 499 -13.49 5.94 34.18
C ARG A 499 -13.83 5.94 35.66
N ARG A 500 -14.14 7.12 36.22
CA ARG A 500 -14.47 7.29 37.64
C ARG A 500 -15.97 7.49 37.85
N ARG A 501 -16.76 6.47 37.52
CA ARG A 501 -18.23 6.51 37.60
C ARG A 501 -18.77 6.82 38.99
N SER A 502 -18.05 6.44 40.04
CA SER A 502 -18.43 6.69 41.44
C SER A 502 -18.00 8.06 41.97
N SER A 503 -17.19 8.81 41.22
CA SER A 503 -16.76 10.15 41.62
C SER A 503 -17.76 11.20 41.13
N THR A 504 -18.01 12.20 41.97
CA THR A 504 -18.78 13.38 41.60
C THR A 504 -17.98 14.29 40.66
N ILE A 505 -18.67 15.05 39.82
CA ILE A 505 -18.02 16.06 38.95
C ILE A 505 -17.29 17.09 39.81
N SER A 506 -17.85 17.46 40.97
CA SER A 506 -17.21 18.37 41.92
C SER A 506 -15.85 17.86 42.40
N ALA A 507 -15.74 16.57 42.73
CA ALA A 507 -14.47 15.99 43.20
C ALA A 507 -13.39 16.03 42.11
N ILE A 508 -13.75 15.72 40.86
CA ILE A 508 -12.82 15.78 39.73
C ILE A 508 -12.39 17.22 39.44
N ALA A 509 -13.32 18.18 39.50
CA ALA A 509 -13.00 19.60 39.34
C ALA A 509 -12.03 20.10 40.43
N GLU A 510 -12.19 19.68 41.69
CA GLU A 510 -11.27 20.02 42.77
C GLU A 510 -9.87 19.45 42.55
N GLU A 511 -9.77 18.22 42.07
CA GLU A 511 -8.50 17.57 41.79
C GLU A 511 -7.73 18.27 40.65
N ILE A 512 -8.41 18.60 39.55
CA ILE A 512 -7.81 19.35 38.42
C ILE A 512 -7.38 20.74 38.89
N SER A 513 -8.20 21.42 39.70
CA SER A 513 -7.86 22.73 40.28
C SER A 513 -6.61 22.63 41.16
N ALA A 514 -6.52 21.61 42.01
CA ALA A 514 -5.36 21.38 42.88
C ALA A 514 -4.09 21.10 42.06
N MET A 515 -4.20 20.32 40.97
CA MET A 515 -3.08 20.07 40.06
C MET A 515 -2.58 21.37 39.42
N GLY A 516 -3.49 22.20 38.89
CA GLY A 516 -3.15 23.49 38.29
C GLY A 516 -2.46 24.46 39.26
N HIS A 517 -2.85 24.47 40.54
CA HIS A 517 -2.16 25.26 41.57
C HIS A 517 -0.72 24.78 41.81
N ARG A 518 -0.47 23.47 41.85
CA ARG A 518 0.89 22.91 42.00
C ARG A 518 1.79 23.26 40.81
N MET A 519 1.23 23.32 39.60
CA MET A 519 1.97 23.71 38.39
C MET A 519 2.37 25.19 38.42
N ARG A 520 1.43 26.09 38.73
CA ARG A 520 1.72 27.54 38.83
C ARG A 520 2.77 27.86 39.89
N ALA A 521 2.77 27.14 41.01
CA ALA A 521 3.78 27.28 42.06
C ALA A 521 5.21 26.87 41.64
N ARG A 522 5.38 26.15 40.52
CA ARG A 522 6.68 25.70 39.99
C ARG A 522 7.28 26.62 38.91
N GLY A 523 6.68 27.78 38.65
CA GLY A 523 7.26 28.79 37.75
C GLY A 523 6.87 28.64 36.27
N GLY A 524 5.58 28.42 35.99
CA GLY A 524 5.03 28.53 34.64
C GLY A 524 5.08 29.97 34.12
N ASP A 525 5.42 30.10 32.85
CA ASP A 525 5.52 31.28 32.00
C ASP A 525 4.34 32.26 32.12
N GLN A 526 4.65 33.54 31.97
CA GLN A 526 3.79 34.70 32.28
C GLN A 526 2.57 34.89 31.34
N TYR A 527 2.19 33.88 30.54
CA TYR A 527 1.02 33.91 29.65
C TYR A 527 -0.08 32.96 30.15
N GLY A 528 -0.72 33.34 31.26
CA GLY A 528 -1.68 32.53 32.03
C GLY A 528 -2.99 32.08 31.36
N ARG A 529 -3.13 32.17 30.02
CA ARG A 529 -4.29 31.66 29.26
C ARG A 529 -4.01 30.40 28.43
N GLN A 530 -2.76 29.99 28.23
CA GLN A 530 -2.41 28.89 27.29
C GLN A 530 -2.37 27.48 27.90
N HIS A 531 -2.60 27.31 29.21
CA HIS A 531 -2.31 26.06 29.93
C HIS A 531 -3.54 25.41 30.60
N ALA A 532 -4.74 25.54 30.03
CA ALA A 532 -5.93 24.87 30.60
C ALA A 532 -5.93 23.35 30.37
N LEU A 533 -5.22 22.87 29.35
CA LEU A 533 -5.14 21.46 28.99
C LEU A 533 -4.18 20.66 29.90
N GLU A 534 -3.08 21.27 30.34
CA GLU A 534 -2.03 20.54 31.06
C GLU A 534 -2.46 20.04 32.44
N PRO A 535 -3.20 20.79 33.28
CA PRO A 535 -3.73 20.26 34.53
C PRO A 535 -4.67 19.07 34.32
N VAL A 536 -5.45 19.08 33.24
CA VAL A 536 -6.36 17.98 32.89
C VAL A 536 -5.56 16.75 32.46
N LEU A 537 -4.54 16.93 31.61
CA LEU A 537 -3.63 15.86 31.19
C LEU A 537 -2.83 15.29 32.38
N ASP A 538 -2.26 16.13 33.25
CA ASP A 538 -1.54 15.69 34.45
C ASP A 538 -2.47 14.89 35.40
N THR A 539 -3.74 15.31 35.53
CA THR A 539 -4.74 14.58 36.33
C THR A 539 -5.07 13.21 35.71
N LEU A 540 -5.32 13.13 34.40
CA LEU A 540 -5.53 11.84 33.72
C LEU A 540 -4.29 10.95 33.85
N TYR A 541 -3.12 11.49 33.53
CA TYR A 541 -1.83 10.81 33.53
C TYR A 541 -1.48 10.22 34.90
N ALA A 542 -1.74 10.95 35.99
CA ALA A 542 -1.52 10.47 37.35
C ALA A 542 -2.34 9.22 37.71
N HIS A 543 -3.40 8.92 36.95
CA HIS A 543 -4.32 7.82 37.20
C HIS A 543 -4.36 6.79 36.07
N LEU A 544 -3.57 6.97 35.02
CA LEU A 544 -3.38 5.94 34.00
C LEU A 544 -2.77 4.69 34.64
N ALA A 545 -3.20 3.52 34.16
CA ALA A 545 -2.54 2.28 34.54
C ALA A 545 -1.06 2.34 34.09
N PRO A 546 -0.11 1.75 34.84
CA PRO A 546 1.32 1.83 34.52
C PRO A 546 1.64 1.44 33.06
N GLU A 547 0.88 0.49 32.51
CA GLU A 547 0.97 0.05 31.13
C GLU A 547 0.59 1.15 30.12
N LEU A 548 -0.54 1.85 30.32
CA LEU A 548 -0.96 2.95 29.45
C LEU A 548 -0.01 4.15 29.55
N THR A 549 0.50 4.43 30.76
CA THR A 549 1.52 5.48 30.97
C THR A 549 2.80 5.16 30.20
N HIS A 550 3.27 3.91 30.26
CA HIS A 550 4.42 3.47 29.48
C HIS A 550 4.16 3.58 27.97
N ALA A 551 3.02 3.07 27.51
CA ALA A 551 2.66 3.10 26.10
C ALA A 551 2.56 4.52 25.55
N MET A 552 1.87 5.44 26.25
CA MET A 552 1.77 6.85 25.85
C MET A 552 3.15 7.50 25.66
N ARG A 553 4.09 7.25 26.57
CA ARG A 553 5.46 7.78 26.47
C ARG A 553 6.23 7.19 25.29
N MET A 554 6.10 5.88 25.04
CA MET A 554 6.81 5.21 23.94
C MET A 554 6.24 5.60 22.57
N LEU A 555 4.92 5.69 22.44
CA LEU A 555 4.24 6.08 21.19
C LEU A 555 4.54 7.53 20.80
N ALA A 556 4.78 8.42 21.77
CA ALA A 556 5.18 9.80 21.49
C ALA A 556 6.58 9.92 20.83
N LEU A 557 7.35 8.82 20.77
CA LEU A 557 8.63 8.73 20.08
C LEU A 557 8.49 8.39 18.59
N HIS A 558 7.29 8.03 18.12
CA HIS A 558 7.04 7.72 16.71
C HIS A 558 7.38 8.95 15.84
N PRO A 559 8.10 8.77 14.73
CA PRO A 559 8.58 9.90 13.94
C PRO A 559 7.57 10.41 12.89
N GLY A 560 6.59 9.59 12.52
CA GLY A 560 5.53 9.96 11.57
C GLY A 560 4.23 10.45 12.26
N PRO A 561 3.33 11.10 11.49
CA PRO A 561 2.08 11.68 12.00
C PRO A 561 1.06 10.61 12.45
N ALA A 562 1.14 9.42 11.85
CA ALA A 562 0.27 8.29 12.12
C ALA A 562 1.10 7.05 12.44
N LEU A 563 0.71 6.30 13.46
CA LEU A 563 1.35 5.04 13.83
C LEU A 563 0.53 3.85 13.33
N GLY A 564 1.22 2.87 12.76
CA GLY A 564 0.68 1.55 12.46
C GLY A 564 0.82 0.59 13.65
N PRO A 565 0.16 -0.58 13.59
CA PRO A 565 0.20 -1.56 14.67
C PRO A 565 1.60 -2.12 14.90
N TYR A 566 2.39 -2.30 13.84
CA TYR A 566 3.77 -2.78 13.90
C TYR A 566 4.70 -1.76 14.57
N SER A 567 4.61 -0.48 14.19
CA SER A 567 5.46 0.56 14.77
C SER A 567 5.11 0.82 16.23
N ALA A 568 3.83 0.73 16.60
CA ALA A 568 3.38 0.75 18.00
C ALA A 568 3.99 -0.40 18.81
N ALA A 569 3.93 -1.62 18.30
CA ALA A 569 4.47 -2.81 18.95
C ALA A 569 5.98 -2.72 19.21
N LEU A 570 6.75 -2.25 18.22
CA LEU A 570 8.19 -2.06 18.33
C LEU A 570 8.56 -1.02 19.40
N LEU A 571 7.83 0.10 19.44
CA LEU A 571 8.05 1.17 20.42
C LEU A 571 7.74 0.69 21.85
N ILE A 572 6.57 0.07 22.05
CA ILE A 572 6.10 -0.42 23.35
C ILE A 572 6.88 -1.67 23.83
N ALA A 573 7.62 -2.32 22.93
CA ALA A 573 8.29 -3.60 23.16
C ALA A 573 7.32 -4.73 23.51
N LYS A 574 6.17 -4.74 22.82
CA LYS A 574 5.14 -5.76 22.99
C LYS A 574 4.71 -6.32 21.65
N PRO A 575 4.14 -7.52 21.64
CA PRO A 575 3.67 -8.10 20.39
C PRO A 575 2.34 -7.47 19.94
N VAL A 576 2.06 -7.46 18.63
CA VAL A 576 0.94 -6.69 18.06
C VAL A 576 -0.41 -7.02 18.73
N MET A 577 -0.73 -8.30 18.94
CA MET A 577 -1.99 -8.68 19.61
C MET A 577 -2.14 -8.13 21.03
N ASP A 578 -1.05 -7.95 21.76
CA ASP A 578 -1.09 -7.37 23.11
C ASP A 578 -1.12 -5.84 23.09
N VAL A 579 -0.68 -5.24 21.98
CA VAL A 579 -0.63 -3.79 21.78
C VAL A 579 -1.97 -3.26 21.30
N MET A 580 -2.73 -4.04 20.53
CA MET A 580 -4.05 -3.64 20.02
C MET A 580 -5.02 -3.20 21.14
N PRO A 581 -5.21 -3.96 22.25
CA PRO A 581 -6.00 -3.48 23.38
C PRO A 581 -5.45 -2.21 24.02
N VAL A 582 -4.13 -2.07 24.13
CA VAL A 582 -3.48 -0.87 24.68
C VAL A 582 -3.76 0.37 23.83
N LEU A 583 -3.72 0.23 22.49
CA LEU A 583 -4.07 1.31 21.56
C LEU A 583 -5.57 1.66 21.65
N ASP A 584 -6.43 0.67 21.85
CA ASP A 584 -7.87 0.86 22.02
C ASP A 584 -8.20 1.54 23.35
N ASP A 585 -7.53 1.15 24.44
CA ASP A 585 -7.64 1.80 25.74
C ASP A 585 -7.16 3.26 25.67
N LEU A 586 -6.01 3.53 25.04
CA LEU A 586 -5.54 4.91 24.83
C LEU A 586 -6.48 5.74 23.95
N THR A 587 -7.17 5.10 22.99
CA THR A 587 -8.20 5.75 22.17
C THR A 587 -9.46 6.04 23.00
N ALA A 588 -9.88 5.11 23.86
CA ALA A 588 -11.00 5.30 24.79
C ALA A 588 -10.73 6.41 25.81
N GLU A 589 -9.47 6.59 26.21
CA GLU A 589 -8.98 7.70 27.06
C GLU A 589 -8.77 9.01 26.27
N CYS A 590 -9.07 9.03 24.97
CA CYS A 590 -8.95 10.19 24.08
C CYS A 590 -7.51 10.73 23.95
N LEU A 591 -6.52 9.87 24.21
CA LEU A 591 -5.09 10.16 24.04
C LEU A 591 -4.60 9.82 22.62
N LEU A 592 -5.32 8.93 21.94
CA LEU A 592 -5.16 8.59 20.53
C LEU A 592 -6.48 8.78 19.79
N THR A 593 -6.40 9.00 18.48
CA THR A 593 -7.53 8.93 17.55
C THR A 593 -7.26 7.83 16.52
N ALA A 594 -8.18 6.90 16.35
CA ALA A 594 -8.05 5.82 15.37
C ALA A 594 -8.73 6.19 14.04
N SER A 595 -8.03 6.00 12.93
CA SER A 595 -8.59 5.95 11.59
C SER A 595 -8.85 4.48 11.24
N PRO A 596 -9.98 4.11 10.63
CA PRO A 596 -10.40 2.73 10.49
C PRO A 596 -9.79 2.00 9.28
N ASN A 597 -9.26 2.69 8.25
CA ASN A 597 -8.78 2.01 7.04
C ASN A 597 -7.58 2.68 6.33
N PRO A 598 -6.36 2.08 6.33
CA PRO A 598 -5.94 1.02 7.25
C PRO A 598 -6.03 1.51 8.70
N ARG A 599 -6.22 0.59 9.65
CA ARG A 599 -6.35 0.97 11.06
C ARG A 599 -5.04 1.59 11.56
N ARG A 600 -5.04 2.91 11.78
CA ARG A 600 -3.89 3.71 12.21
C ARG A 600 -4.29 4.64 13.34
N TRP A 601 -3.34 5.03 14.17
CA TRP A 601 -3.59 5.92 15.29
C TRP A 601 -2.80 7.22 15.15
N HIS A 602 -3.43 8.29 15.59
CA HIS A 602 -2.85 9.63 15.63
C HIS A 602 -2.80 10.09 17.07
N MET A 603 -1.65 10.61 17.50
CA MET A 603 -1.50 11.27 18.78
C MET A 603 -1.47 12.78 18.54
N HIS A 604 -2.44 13.50 19.11
CA HIS A 604 -2.54 14.95 18.99
C HIS A 604 -1.26 15.62 19.53
N ASP A 605 -0.77 16.69 18.87
CA ASP A 605 0.55 17.27 19.16
C ASP A 605 0.72 17.71 20.62
N LEU A 606 -0.33 18.32 21.20
CA LEU A 606 -0.32 18.67 22.63
C LEU A 606 -0.22 17.45 23.55
N VAL A 607 -0.85 16.32 23.20
CA VAL A 607 -0.75 15.06 23.95
C VAL A 607 0.65 14.46 23.78
N ARG A 608 1.20 14.51 22.57
CA ARG A 608 2.57 14.07 22.25
C ARG A 608 3.62 14.88 23.02
N SER A 609 3.48 16.20 23.03
CA SER A 609 4.35 17.12 23.77
C SER A 609 4.29 16.85 25.28
N HIS A 610 3.07 16.71 25.82
CA HIS A 610 2.89 16.34 27.23
C HIS A 610 3.52 14.98 27.56
N ALA A 611 3.32 13.95 26.73
CA ALA A 611 3.91 12.62 26.92
C ALA A 611 5.44 12.66 26.97
N ARG A 612 6.08 13.45 26.09
CA ARG A 612 7.54 13.67 26.07
C ARG A 612 8.02 14.41 27.32
N ALA A 613 7.31 15.47 27.73
CA ALA A 613 7.63 16.23 28.94
C ALA A 613 7.50 15.37 30.20
N SER A 614 6.44 14.57 30.29
CA SER A 614 6.19 13.67 31.43
C SER A 614 7.20 12.52 31.48
N ALA A 615 7.63 11.97 30.34
CA ALA A 615 8.74 11.01 30.30
C ALA A 615 10.04 11.59 30.89
N LYS A 616 10.37 12.84 30.56
CA LYS A 616 11.55 13.54 31.10
C LYS A 616 11.42 13.81 32.60
N LYS A 617 10.24 14.24 33.06
CA LYS A 617 9.93 14.54 34.48
C LYS A 617 10.02 13.30 35.37
N ASP A 618 9.56 12.16 34.87
CA ASP A 618 9.54 10.90 35.62
C ASP A 618 10.89 10.15 35.56
N GLY A 619 11.93 10.83 35.04
CA GLY A 619 13.29 10.28 34.99
C GLY A 619 13.41 9.05 34.09
N VAL A 620 12.54 8.90 33.08
CA VAL A 620 12.70 7.84 32.08
C VAL A 620 14.08 8.03 31.46
N ALA A 621 14.94 7.03 31.64
CA ALA A 621 16.33 7.12 31.23
C ALA A 621 16.39 7.45 29.73
N SER A 622 17.29 8.35 29.34
CA SER A 622 17.57 8.63 27.93
C SER A 622 17.86 7.34 27.17
N GLU A 623 18.50 6.37 27.84
CA GLU A 623 18.74 5.00 27.35
C GLU A 623 17.46 4.26 26.98
N THR A 624 16.40 4.32 27.80
CA THR A 624 15.11 3.66 27.50
C THR A 624 14.48 4.22 26.24
N THR A 625 14.53 5.53 26.06
CA THR A 625 14.04 6.15 24.83
C THR A 625 14.93 5.75 23.66
N ALA A 626 16.26 5.84 23.76
CA ALA A 626 17.18 5.43 22.70
C ALA A 626 16.98 3.96 22.29
N GLU A 627 16.72 3.07 23.23
CA GLU A 627 16.46 1.65 22.99
C GLU A 627 15.13 1.42 22.25
N ALA A 628 14.04 2.09 22.64
CA ALA A 628 12.76 1.99 21.92
C ALA A 628 12.88 2.41 20.45
N ARG A 629 13.73 3.41 20.23
CA ARG A 629 13.95 4.05 18.95
C ARG A 629 14.88 3.20 18.07
N HIS A 630 15.88 2.57 18.69
CA HIS A 630 16.68 1.51 18.08
C HIS A 630 15.83 0.30 17.67
N ARG A 631 14.92 -0.17 18.53
CA ARG A 631 13.98 -1.26 18.20
C ARG A 631 13.11 -0.92 17.00
N LEU A 632 12.59 0.30 16.93
CA LEU A 632 11.81 0.76 15.79
C LEU A 632 12.62 0.71 14.49
N ALA A 633 13.84 1.25 14.49
CA ALA A 633 14.72 1.23 13.32
C ALA A 633 15.06 -0.19 12.85
N LEU A 634 15.38 -1.10 13.79
CA LEU A 634 15.64 -2.51 13.46
C LEU A 634 14.39 -3.23 12.95
N GLY A 635 13.23 -3.00 13.56
CA GLY A 635 11.98 -3.59 13.11
C GLY A 635 11.58 -3.12 11.72
N TYR A 636 11.79 -1.85 11.41
CA TYR A 636 11.62 -1.31 10.05
C TYR A 636 12.62 -1.89 9.06
N LEU A 637 13.88 -2.10 9.45
CA LEU A 637 14.84 -2.82 8.61
C LEU A 637 14.35 -4.24 8.30
N THR A 638 13.85 -4.97 9.30
CA THR A 638 13.33 -6.34 9.13
C THR A 638 12.08 -6.38 8.24
N LEU A 639 11.07 -5.56 8.54
CA LEU A 639 9.83 -5.49 7.76
C LEU A 639 10.08 -4.98 6.34
N GLY A 640 10.93 -3.96 6.20
CA GLY A 640 11.37 -3.44 4.90
C GLY A 640 12.08 -4.50 4.07
N SER A 641 13.01 -5.25 4.66
CA SER A 641 13.73 -6.33 3.95
C SER A 641 12.76 -7.40 3.43
N SER A 642 11.81 -7.82 4.27
CA SER A 642 10.76 -8.76 3.88
C SER A 642 9.88 -8.21 2.75
N ALA A 643 9.56 -6.90 2.78
CA ALA A 643 8.80 -6.26 1.72
C ALA A 643 9.58 -6.18 0.39
N MET A 644 10.92 -6.04 0.45
CA MET A 644 11.77 -5.91 -0.74
C MET A 644 11.89 -7.19 -1.55
N VAL A 645 11.67 -8.37 -0.95
CA VAL A 645 11.58 -9.65 -1.68
C VAL A 645 10.54 -9.56 -2.79
N TYR A 646 9.38 -8.93 -2.52
CA TYR A 646 8.31 -8.70 -3.51
C TYR A 646 8.61 -7.64 -4.55
N LEU A 647 9.67 -6.88 -4.36
CA LEU A 647 10.20 -5.95 -5.36
C LEU A 647 11.27 -6.57 -6.24
N GLY A 648 11.68 -7.82 -5.98
CA GLY A 648 12.67 -8.57 -6.75
C GLY A 648 14.10 -8.38 -6.26
N GLU A 649 14.33 -8.16 -4.96
CA GLU A 649 15.66 -8.29 -4.34
C GLU A 649 15.72 -9.61 -3.54
N GLU A 650 16.61 -10.51 -3.94
CA GLU A 650 16.98 -11.65 -3.09
C GLU A 650 17.95 -11.17 -2.01
N LEU A 651 17.43 -10.67 -0.89
CA LEU A 651 18.23 -10.36 0.29
C LEU A 651 18.51 -11.66 1.09
N GLY A 652 19.15 -12.64 0.47
CA GLY A 652 19.60 -13.88 1.10
C GLY A 652 18.50 -14.90 1.43
N SER A 653 18.88 -16.18 1.43
CA SER A 653 18.03 -17.32 1.79
C SER A 653 17.78 -17.35 3.30
N GLU A 654 16.52 -17.47 3.73
CA GLU A 654 15.99 -17.48 5.12
C GLU A 654 15.42 -16.17 5.67
N GLN A 655 14.74 -15.36 4.84
CA GLN A 655 13.91 -14.27 5.39
C GLN A 655 12.51 -14.77 5.75
N GLN A 656 12.04 -14.41 6.96
CA GLN A 656 10.63 -14.60 7.33
C GLN A 656 9.77 -13.70 6.47
N ASP A 657 8.79 -14.29 5.80
CA ASP A 657 7.81 -13.58 4.99
C ASP A 657 6.69 -13.02 5.88
N PHE A 658 6.74 -11.70 6.15
CA PHE A 658 5.73 -11.01 6.96
C PHE A 658 4.48 -10.66 6.14
N PHE A 659 4.53 -10.76 4.81
CA PHE A 659 3.46 -10.38 3.89
C PHE A 659 2.78 -11.58 3.21
N HIS A 660 3.14 -12.80 3.58
CA HIS A 660 2.43 -14.06 3.27
C HIS A 660 2.21 -14.29 1.76
N GLY A 661 3.25 -14.11 0.95
CA GLY A 661 3.19 -14.18 -0.51
C GLY A 661 2.57 -12.94 -1.16
N SER A 662 2.04 -11.98 -0.41
CA SER A 662 1.28 -10.85 -0.96
C SER A 662 2.14 -9.62 -1.23
N ARG A 663 2.48 -9.46 -2.51
CA ARG A 663 3.12 -8.25 -3.03
C ARG A 663 2.32 -6.98 -2.76
N ASP A 664 0.99 -7.05 -2.85
CA ASP A 664 0.12 -5.87 -2.66
C ASP A 664 0.09 -5.41 -1.20
N LEU A 665 0.14 -6.34 -0.24
CA LEU A 665 0.27 -5.99 1.18
C LEU A 665 1.62 -5.36 1.48
N ALA A 666 2.70 -5.90 0.93
CA ALA A 666 4.05 -5.33 1.07
C ALA A 666 4.12 -3.90 0.52
N LEU A 667 3.60 -3.68 -0.69
CA LEU A 667 3.55 -2.36 -1.32
C LEU A 667 2.66 -1.38 -0.57
N THR A 668 1.48 -1.82 -0.11
CA THR A 668 0.56 -0.98 0.66
C THR A 668 1.18 -0.57 1.99
N TRP A 669 1.85 -1.50 2.67
CA TRP A 669 2.56 -1.22 3.91
C TRP A 669 3.69 -0.21 3.67
N LEU A 670 4.56 -0.43 2.68
CA LEU A 670 5.65 0.49 2.32
C LEU A 670 5.16 1.90 1.99
N ALA A 671 4.04 2.01 1.28
CA ALA A 671 3.42 3.30 0.98
C ALA A 671 2.88 3.95 2.26
N SER A 672 2.18 3.19 3.09
CA SER A 672 1.59 3.71 4.32
C SER A 672 2.63 4.12 5.36
N GLU A 673 3.74 3.38 5.49
CA GLU A 673 4.80 3.66 6.46
C GLU A 673 5.92 4.52 5.89
N HIS A 674 5.80 5.02 4.65
CA HIS A 674 6.83 5.79 3.95
C HIS A 674 7.47 6.87 4.85
N ASN A 675 6.65 7.75 5.45
CA ASN A 675 7.13 8.82 6.32
C ASN A 675 7.81 8.26 7.58
N GLY A 676 7.23 7.21 8.18
CA GLY A 676 7.81 6.55 9.35
C GLY A 676 9.18 5.94 9.05
N LEU A 677 9.34 5.33 7.87
CA LEU A 677 10.56 4.69 7.39
C LEU A 677 11.67 5.71 7.13
N VAL A 678 11.35 6.79 6.39
CA VAL A 678 12.30 7.87 6.07
C VAL A 678 12.79 8.53 7.36
N GLU A 679 11.88 8.97 8.22
CA GLU A 679 12.25 9.71 9.43
C GLU A 679 12.95 8.81 10.46
N ALA A 680 12.57 7.53 10.56
CA ALA A 680 13.33 6.58 11.37
C ALA A 680 14.76 6.39 10.85
N ALA A 681 14.98 6.36 9.53
CA ALA A 681 16.32 6.24 8.95
C ALA A 681 17.17 7.50 9.23
N LEU A 682 16.60 8.69 9.02
CA LEU A 682 17.27 9.97 9.25
C LEU A 682 17.76 10.10 10.69
N TRP A 683 16.87 9.82 11.64
CA TRP A 683 17.22 9.96 13.03
C TRP A 683 18.08 8.80 13.55
N ALA A 684 17.91 7.58 13.05
CA ALA A 684 18.81 6.48 13.39
C ALA A 684 20.27 6.78 12.99
N ALA A 685 20.48 7.62 11.96
CA ALA A 685 21.78 8.09 11.52
C ALA A 685 22.35 9.26 12.36
N ASP A 686 21.57 9.87 13.27
CA ASP A 686 22.02 11.00 14.07
C ASP A 686 23.25 10.66 14.93
N ARG A 687 24.15 11.63 15.08
CA ARG A 687 25.42 11.48 15.82
C ARG A 687 25.24 11.09 17.28
N ARG A 688 24.11 11.45 17.89
CA ARG A 688 23.77 11.12 19.28
C ARG A 688 23.20 9.71 19.42
N ALA A 689 22.79 9.08 18.32
CA ALA A 689 22.30 7.70 18.34
C ALA A 689 23.46 6.72 18.63
N PRO A 690 23.23 5.58 19.31
CA PRO A 690 24.25 4.55 19.50
C PRO A 690 24.80 4.02 18.16
N ALA A 691 26.05 3.54 18.15
CA ALA A 691 26.71 3.02 16.94
C ALA A 691 25.89 1.93 16.22
N LYS A 692 25.29 1.00 16.97
CA LYS A 692 24.41 -0.05 16.42
C LYS A 692 23.16 0.51 15.74
N THR A 693 22.64 1.63 16.21
CA THR A 693 21.48 2.32 15.62
C THR A 693 21.86 3.02 14.32
N ARG A 694 23.04 3.66 14.29
CA ARG A 694 23.59 4.22 13.05
C ARG A 694 23.85 3.15 11.98
N GLN A 695 24.34 1.97 12.38
CA GLN A 695 24.45 0.84 11.44
C GLN A 695 23.09 0.43 10.86
N ALA A 696 22.05 0.38 11.69
CA ALA A 696 20.70 0.07 11.23
C ALA A 696 20.18 1.11 10.22
N ALA A 697 20.56 2.39 10.36
CA ALA A 697 20.21 3.43 9.39
C ALA A 697 20.82 3.20 8.00
N ILE A 698 22.08 2.78 7.94
CA ILE A 698 22.78 2.46 6.69
C ILE A 698 22.09 1.30 5.97
N LEU A 699 21.76 0.24 6.71
CA LEU A 699 21.05 -0.92 6.16
C LEU A 699 19.61 -0.57 5.76
N LEU A 700 18.92 0.25 6.56
CA LEU A 700 17.55 0.68 6.26
C LEU A 700 17.54 1.53 4.99
N MET A 701 18.50 2.43 4.80
CA MET A 701 18.67 3.17 3.55
C MET A 701 18.79 2.24 2.34
N HIS A 702 19.61 1.20 2.44
CA HIS A 702 19.80 0.23 1.36
C HIS A 702 18.49 -0.45 0.98
N VAL A 703 17.72 -0.90 1.98
CA VAL A 703 16.40 -1.52 1.80
C VAL A 703 15.39 -0.53 1.22
N LEU A 704 15.38 0.72 1.68
CA LEU A 704 14.42 1.72 1.21
C LEU A 704 14.74 2.22 -0.20
N ARG A 705 16.01 2.17 -0.63
CA ARG A 705 16.47 2.69 -1.93
C ARG A 705 15.56 2.29 -3.08
N ARG A 706 15.23 1.01 -3.21
CA ARG A 706 14.41 0.51 -4.34
C ARG A 706 12.96 0.99 -4.26
N HIS A 707 12.37 1.00 -3.06
CA HIS A 707 11.04 1.58 -2.83
C HIS A 707 11.02 3.06 -3.21
N LEU A 708 12.01 3.82 -2.76
CA LEU A 708 12.12 5.26 -3.05
C LEU A 708 12.39 5.54 -4.53
N ILE A 709 13.16 4.70 -5.23
CA ILE A 709 13.32 4.80 -6.69
C ILE A 709 12.01 4.45 -7.41
N ARG A 710 11.30 3.39 -7.02
CA ARG A 710 10.03 2.98 -7.66
C ARG A 710 8.89 3.95 -7.43
N SER A 711 8.77 4.47 -6.21
CA SER A 711 7.84 5.56 -5.88
C SER A 711 8.35 6.92 -6.37
N MET A 712 9.57 6.93 -6.93
CA MET A 712 10.25 8.08 -7.48
C MET A 712 10.41 9.24 -6.47
N ALA A 713 10.47 8.89 -5.19
CA ALA A 713 10.78 9.74 -4.06
C ALA A 713 12.31 9.99 -3.97
N PHE A 714 12.89 10.53 -5.04
CA PHE A 714 14.33 10.73 -5.15
C PHE A 714 14.88 11.77 -4.15
N GLU A 715 14.08 12.76 -3.76
CA GLU A 715 14.46 13.71 -2.70
C GLU A 715 14.60 13.01 -1.35
N ASP A 716 13.66 12.12 -0.98
CA ASP A 716 13.76 11.35 0.25
C ASP A 716 14.89 10.34 0.20
N LEU A 717 15.15 9.72 -0.97
CA LEU A 717 16.34 8.89 -1.15
C LEU A 717 17.62 9.70 -0.93
N LEU A 718 17.70 10.91 -1.48
CA LEU A 718 18.87 11.78 -1.30
C LEU A 718 19.04 12.19 0.17
N ARG A 719 17.96 12.51 0.89
CA ARG A 719 17.98 12.82 2.33
C ARG A 719 18.50 11.63 3.13
N VAL A 720 17.88 10.46 2.95
CA VAL A 720 18.23 9.23 3.68
C VAL A 720 19.65 8.77 3.36
N ALA A 721 20.08 8.85 2.10
CA ALA A 721 21.44 8.47 1.67
C ALA A 721 22.52 9.45 2.17
N ARG A 722 22.20 10.74 2.35
CA ARG A 722 23.12 11.70 3.00
C ARG A 722 23.27 11.42 4.50
N ALA A 723 22.15 11.18 5.19
CA ALA A 723 22.18 10.82 6.59
C ALA A 723 22.94 9.51 6.83
N ALA A 724 22.67 8.47 6.02
CA ALA A 724 23.40 7.20 6.06
C ALA A 724 24.91 7.39 5.80
N TRP A 725 25.29 8.28 4.87
CA TRP A 725 26.70 8.61 4.63
C TRP A 725 27.37 9.26 5.85
N ASP A 726 26.71 10.22 6.50
CA ASP A 726 27.23 10.84 7.73
C ASP A 726 27.41 9.79 8.84
N GLY A 727 26.43 8.89 9.01
CA GLY A 727 26.49 7.78 9.95
C GLY A 727 27.62 6.79 9.65
N ALA A 728 27.80 6.42 8.38
CA ALA A 728 28.86 5.52 7.94
C ALA A 728 30.26 6.14 8.08
N ARG A 729 30.40 7.43 7.77
CA ARG A 729 31.65 8.18 8.00
C ARG A 729 32.00 8.21 9.48
N ASP A 730 31.04 8.53 10.35
CA ASP A 730 31.28 8.62 11.78
C ASP A 730 31.52 7.24 12.44
N LEU A 731 31.26 6.15 11.74
CA LEU A 731 31.58 4.78 12.14
C LEU A 731 32.88 4.25 11.50
N ASP A 732 33.54 5.04 10.65
CA ASP A 732 34.65 4.60 9.80
C ASP A 732 34.31 3.33 8.99
N ASP A 733 33.09 3.25 8.47
CA ASP A 733 32.55 2.14 7.66
C ASP A 733 32.66 2.48 6.15
N PRO A 734 33.71 2.02 5.44
CA PRO A 734 33.91 2.34 4.03
C PRO A 734 32.87 1.67 3.11
N ASP A 735 32.35 0.49 3.48
CA ASP A 735 31.26 -0.18 2.74
C ASP A 735 29.98 0.67 2.82
N GLY A 736 29.60 1.07 4.03
CA GLY A 736 28.45 1.94 4.27
C GLY A 736 28.59 3.30 3.56
N GLN A 737 29.80 3.86 3.50
CA GLN A 737 30.07 5.10 2.76
C GLN A 737 29.88 4.91 1.26
N ALA A 738 30.40 3.83 0.68
CA ALA A 738 30.27 3.53 -0.74
C ALA A 738 28.80 3.28 -1.14
N MET A 739 28.08 2.47 -0.36
CA MET A 739 26.64 2.22 -0.56
C MET A 739 25.81 3.50 -0.49
N SER A 740 26.12 4.38 0.47
CA SER A 740 25.42 5.65 0.62
C SER A 740 25.69 6.61 -0.54
N LEU A 741 26.92 6.65 -1.06
CA LEU A 741 27.28 7.49 -2.21
C LEU A 741 26.68 6.96 -3.52
N ASP A 742 26.58 5.63 -3.70
CA ASP A 742 25.84 5.02 -4.81
C ASP A 742 24.35 5.42 -4.76
N ALA A 743 23.70 5.30 -3.60
CA ALA A 743 22.32 5.72 -3.43
C ALA A 743 22.10 7.23 -3.68
N GLN A 744 23.04 8.09 -3.26
CA GLN A 744 23.03 9.52 -3.61
C GLN A 744 23.15 9.73 -5.12
N GLY A 745 24.04 9.00 -5.80
CA GLY A 745 24.18 9.05 -7.26
C GLY A 745 22.89 8.68 -7.97
N GLN A 746 22.21 7.62 -7.52
CA GLN A 746 20.93 7.17 -8.09
C GLN A 746 19.82 8.19 -7.88
N ALA A 747 19.74 8.78 -6.68
CA ALA A 747 18.80 9.86 -6.40
C ALA A 747 19.05 11.08 -7.30
N LEU A 748 20.30 11.53 -7.41
CA LEU A 748 20.69 12.67 -8.23
C LEU A 748 20.44 12.41 -9.73
N HIS A 749 20.68 11.18 -10.20
CA HIS A 749 20.34 10.76 -11.56
C HIS A 749 18.83 10.85 -11.80
N GLY A 750 18.01 10.31 -10.88
CA GLY A 750 16.56 10.40 -10.93
C GLY A 750 16.04 11.84 -10.93
N LEU A 751 16.70 12.73 -10.19
CA LEU A 751 16.45 14.18 -10.19
C LEU A 751 17.02 14.92 -11.41
N ARG A 752 17.58 14.21 -12.40
CA ARG A 752 18.22 14.76 -13.61
C ARG A 752 19.42 15.69 -13.33
N ARG A 753 20.02 15.60 -12.13
CA ARG A 753 21.22 16.35 -11.71
C ARG A 753 22.48 15.55 -12.06
N PHE A 754 22.67 15.32 -13.36
CA PHE A 754 23.62 14.32 -13.87
C PHE A 754 25.08 14.60 -13.49
N GLU A 755 25.54 15.85 -13.53
CA GLU A 755 26.90 16.22 -13.14
C GLU A 755 27.16 15.89 -11.65
N GLU A 756 26.19 16.15 -10.79
CA GLU A 756 26.29 15.82 -9.36
C GLU A 756 26.24 14.31 -9.15
N ALA A 757 25.43 13.58 -9.92
CA ALA A 757 25.39 12.12 -9.89
C ALA A 757 26.77 11.53 -10.28
N VAL A 758 27.41 12.04 -11.33
CA VAL A 758 28.77 11.64 -11.73
C VAL A 758 29.77 11.87 -10.60
N GLN A 759 29.71 13.00 -9.89
CA GLN A 759 30.57 13.26 -8.74
C GLN A 759 30.31 12.29 -7.59
N ALA A 760 29.05 12.00 -7.29
CA ALA A 760 28.67 11.04 -6.26
C ALA A 760 29.18 9.63 -6.57
N TYR A 761 29.00 9.14 -7.80
CA TYR A 761 29.49 7.83 -8.21
C TYR A 761 31.02 7.74 -8.19
N ARG A 762 31.74 8.78 -8.62
CA ARG A 762 33.22 8.80 -8.51
C ARG A 762 33.70 8.70 -7.07
N ARG A 763 33.04 9.41 -6.15
CA ARG A 763 33.31 9.29 -4.72
C ARG A 763 32.97 7.89 -4.19
N ALA A 764 31.88 7.29 -4.70
CA ALA A 764 31.49 5.93 -4.35
C ALA A 764 32.54 4.91 -4.80
N LEU A 765 33.10 5.05 -6.01
CA LEU A 765 34.20 4.20 -6.50
C LEU A 765 35.43 4.29 -5.57
N VAL A 766 35.84 5.50 -5.19
CA VAL A 766 36.98 5.68 -4.26
C VAL A 766 36.69 5.06 -2.89
N ALA A 767 35.48 5.23 -2.35
CA ALA A 767 35.11 4.62 -1.08
C ALA A 767 35.08 3.08 -1.17
N TRP A 768 34.63 2.54 -2.31
CA TRP A 768 34.57 1.11 -2.55
C TRP A 768 35.96 0.48 -2.69
N GLU A 769 36.88 1.13 -3.41
CA GLU A 769 38.29 0.71 -3.51
C GLU A 769 39.01 0.65 -2.15
N LEU A 770 38.58 1.49 -1.20
CA LEU A 770 39.08 1.45 0.18
C LEU A 770 38.46 0.32 1.01
N ALA A 771 37.23 -0.08 0.68
CA ALA A 771 36.51 -1.14 1.38
C ALA A 771 36.90 -2.54 0.90
N THR A 772 37.02 -2.72 -0.41
CA THR A 772 37.26 -4.01 -1.08
C THR A 772 38.19 -3.86 -2.28
N GLN A 773 38.72 -4.97 -2.79
CA GLN A 773 39.55 -4.99 -4.00
C GLN A 773 38.76 -5.32 -5.29
N ASP A 774 37.46 -5.57 -5.19
CA ASP A 774 36.62 -5.95 -6.34
C ASP A 774 36.00 -4.68 -6.98
N PRO A 775 35.99 -4.54 -8.32
CA PRO A 775 35.39 -3.37 -8.95
C PRO A 775 33.86 -3.33 -8.76
N PRO A 776 33.27 -2.20 -8.35
CA PRO A 776 31.83 -2.10 -8.12
C PRO A 776 31.06 -1.91 -9.44
N VAL A 777 30.83 -3.01 -10.15
CA VAL A 777 30.18 -3.05 -11.47
C VAL A 777 28.86 -2.29 -11.56
N GLY A 778 28.01 -2.36 -10.53
CA GLY A 778 26.76 -1.60 -10.47
C GLY A 778 26.97 -0.08 -10.43
N ILE A 779 27.99 0.38 -9.70
CA ILE A 779 28.36 1.81 -9.62
C ILE A 779 28.94 2.27 -10.97
N LEU A 780 29.78 1.45 -11.61
CA LEU A 780 30.36 1.73 -12.92
C LEU A 780 29.28 1.86 -14.01
N ASN A 781 28.29 0.95 -14.01
CA ASN A 781 27.17 1.00 -14.94
C ASN A 781 26.33 2.29 -14.77
N ASN A 782 26.01 2.64 -13.52
CA ASN A 782 25.25 3.85 -13.20
C ASN A 782 26.04 5.14 -13.49
N LEU A 783 27.35 5.12 -13.27
CA LEU A 783 28.26 6.20 -13.67
C LEU A 783 28.26 6.38 -15.19
N GLY A 784 28.38 5.29 -15.95
CA GLY A 784 28.31 5.31 -17.42
C GLY A 784 27.00 5.91 -17.93
N LEU A 785 25.86 5.55 -17.31
CA LEU A 785 24.55 6.11 -17.66
C LEU A 785 24.51 7.63 -17.43
N SER A 786 25.06 8.10 -16.32
CA SER A 786 25.09 9.53 -16.00
C SER A 786 26.08 10.31 -16.88
N LEU A 787 27.26 9.75 -17.15
CA LEU A 787 28.25 10.32 -18.06
C LEU A 787 27.71 10.47 -19.49
N ARG A 788 26.94 9.48 -19.96
CA ARG A 788 26.24 9.55 -21.25
C ARG A 788 25.29 10.74 -21.32
N GLN A 789 24.50 10.98 -20.28
CA GLN A 789 23.57 12.11 -20.22
C GLN A 789 24.30 13.46 -20.20
N CYS A 790 25.47 13.53 -19.57
CA CYS A 790 26.36 14.70 -19.63
C CYS A 790 27.08 14.86 -20.99
N GLY A 791 26.87 13.97 -21.97
CA GLY A 791 27.57 13.98 -23.25
C GLY A 791 29.04 13.50 -23.20
N ARG A 792 29.51 13.02 -22.05
CA ARG A 792 30.88 12.52 -21.81
C ARG A 792 31.00 11.05 -22.23
N ARG A 793 30.76 10.82 -23.52
CA ARG A 793 30.56 9.47 -24.10
C ARG A 793 31.80 8.57 -24.02
N ASP A 794 32.99 9.14 -24.18
CA ASP A 794 34.25 8.37 -24.08
C ASP A 794 34.46 7.83 -22.66
N GLU A 795 34.28 8.67 -21.64
CA GLU A 795 34.38 8.25 -20.23
C GLU A 795 33.28 7.24 -19.85
N ALA A 796 32.09 7.35 -20.46
CA ALA A 796 31.04 6.36 -20.28
C ALA A 796 31.43 5.00 -20.88
N LEU A 797 32.05 4.99 -22.07
CA LEU A 797 32.56 3.78 -22.70
C LEU A 797 33.63 3.11 -21.84
N GLU A 798 34.59 3.88 -21.31
CA GLU A 798 35.61 3.36 -20.38
C GLU A 798 34.98 2.69 -19.15
N ALA A 799 34.01 3.34 -18.51
CA ALA A 799 33.32 2.77 -17.35
C ALA A 799 32.59 1.45 -17.69
N TYR A 800 31.91 1.39 -18.83
CA TYR A 800 31.23 0.16 -19.27
C TYR A 800 32.19 -0.96 -19.66
N LEU A 801 33.35 -0.65 -20.26
CA LEU A 801 34.35 -1.67 -20.60
C LEU A 801 34.92 -2.34 -19.34
N VAL A 802 35.18 -1.56 -18.28
CA VAL A 802 35.59 -2.12 -16.98
C VAL A 802 34.50 -3.02 -16.40
N ALA A 803 33.24 -2.59 -16.44
CA ALA A 803 32.12 -3.40 -15.94
C ALA A 803 31.94 -4.69 -16.75
N LEU A 804 32.13 -4.63 -18.07
CA LEU A 804 32.05 -5.78 -18.98
C LEU A 804 33.09 -6.85 -18.63
N ASP A 805 34.34 -6.44 -18.42
CA ASP A 805 35.43 -7.36 -18.10
C ASP A 805 35.17 -8.12 -16.80
N VAL A 806 34.57 -7.46 -15.80
CA VAL A 806 34.24 -8.10 -14.52
C VAL A 806 33.10 -9.11 -14.67
N HIS A 807 31.96 -8.72 -15.24
CA HIS A 807 30.82 -9.65 -15.40
C HIS A 807 31.17 -10.87 -16.26
N ARG A 808 32.00 -10.66 -17.29
CA ARG A 808 32.52 -11.75 -18.12
C ARG A 808 33.38 -12.73 -17.32
N ASN A 809 34.25 -12.23 -16.43
CA ASN A 809 35.10 -13.06 -15.58
C ASN A 809 34.31 -13.79 -14.49
N GLU A 810 33.25 -13.18 -13.96
CA GLU A 810 32.33 -13.78 -12.99
C GLU A 810 31.36 -14.80 -13.61
N GLY A 811 31.16 -14.71 -14.93
CA GLY A 811 30.22 -15.56 -15.66
C GLY A 811 28.75 -15.14 -15.51
N ASP A 812 28.49 -13.90 -15.06
CA ASP A 812 27.13 -13.34 -15.01
C ASP A 812 26.68 -12.92 -16.41
N ARG A 813 26.07 -13.88 -17.11
CA ARG A 813 25.63 -13.70 -18.51
C ARG A 813 24.57 -12.63 -18.69
N ARG A 814 23.68 -12.43 -17.69
CA ARG A 814 22.61 -11.44 -17.79
C ARG A 814 23.19 -10.03 -17.67
N GLU A 815 24.05 -9.80 -16.69
CA GLU A 815 24.68 -8.48 -16.53
C GLU A 815 25.72 -8.19 -17.62
N GLU A 816 26.43 -9.21 -18.13
CA GLU A 816 27.26 -9.07 -19.33
C GLU A 816 26.43 -8.53 -20.52
N ALA A 817 25.23 -9.09 -20.74
CA ALA A 817 24.33 -8.65 -21.81
C ALA A 817 23.81 -7.21 -21.61
N ASN A 818 23.46 -6.84 -20.37
CA ASN A 818 23.06 -5.47 -20.02
C ASN A 818 24.16 -4.46 -20.38
N VAL A 819 25.39 -4.70 -19.92
CA VAL A 819 26.52 -3.79 -20.16
C VAL A 819 26.87 -3.72 -21.65
N ARG A 820 26.82 -4.84 -22.38
CA ARG A 820 27.01 -4.86 -23.84
C ARG A 820 25.96 -4.04 -24.58
N THR A 821 24.71 -4.07 -24.13
CA THR A 821 23.65 -3.23 -24.68
C THR A 821 23.96 -1.75 -24.51
N ASN A 822 24.45 -1.35 -23.32
CA ASN A 822 24.88 0.02 -23.04
C ASN A 822 26.10 0.45 -23.87
N ILE A 823 27.09 -0.43 -24.04
CA ILE A 823 28.25 -0.20 -24.93
C ILE A 823 27.78 0.02 -26.37
N GLY A 824 26.89 -0.83 -26.88
CA GLY A 824 26.32 -0.68 -28.21
C GLY A 824 25.62 0.66 -28.41
N ALA A 825 24.88 1.12 -27.41
CA ALA A 825 24.25 2.44 -27.42
C ALA A 825 25.27 3.59 -27.42
N ILE A 826 26.35 3.50 -26.63
CA ILE A 826 27.41 4.52 -26.61
C ILE A 826 28.20 4.56 -27.92
N LEU A 827 28.59 3.40 -28.45
CA LEU A 827 29.30 3.31 -29.73
C LEU A 827 28.49 3.90 -30.87
N ARG A 828 27.17 3.67 -30.86
CA ARG A 828 26.25 4.34 -31.78
C ARG A 828 26.26 5.86 -31.59
N ASP A 829 26.16 6.34 -30.35
CA ASP A 829 26.15 7.78 -30.06
C ASP A 829 27.49 8.47 -30.40
N LEU A 830 28.61 7.73 -30.40
CA LEU A 830 29.94 8.17 -30.86
C LEU A 830 30.12 8.08 -32.40
N GLY A 831 29.16 7.47 -33.12
CA GLY A 831 29.25 7.25 -34.57
C GLY A 831 30.07 6.02 -34.98
N HIS A 832 30.55 5.22 -34.03
CA HIS A 832 31.22 3.94 -34.26
C HIS A 832 30.21 2.80 -34.46
N THR A 833 29.22 3.00 -35.34
CA THR A 833 28.09 2.10 -35.56
C THR A 833 28.48 0.69 -35.99
N GLU A 834 29.59 0.52 -36.71
CA GLU A 834 30.09 -0.82 -37.07
C GLU A 834 30.56 -1.62 -35.86
N LEU A 835 31.18 -0.97 -34.88
CA LEU A 835 31.63 -1.60 -33.64
C LEU A 835 30.45 -1.94 -32.71
N ALA A 836 29.31 -1.25 -32.83
CA ALA A 836 28.13 -1.51 -32.01
C ALA A 836 27.42 -2.85 -32.34
N VAL A 837 27.47 -3.27 -33.61
CA VAL A 837 26.80 -4.50 -34.10
C VAL A 837 27.20 -5.75 -33.31
N PRO A 838 28.50 -6.10 -33.15
CA PRO A 838 28.89 -7.30 -32.41
C PRO A 838 28.44 -7.25 -30.94
N HIS A 839 28.57 -6.11 -30.26
CA HIS A 839 28.12 -6.00 -28.86
C HIS A 839 26.62 -6.22 -28.69
N LEU A 840 25.79 -5.63 -29.56
CA LEU A 840 24.33 -5.76 -29.48
C LEU A 840 23.84 -7.15 -29.91
N SER A 841 24.54 -7.78 -30.86
CA SER A 841 24.21 -9.15 -31.30
C SER A 841 24.53 -10.15 -30.20
N GLU A 842 25.72 -10.04 -29.61
CA GLU A 842 26.16 -10.91 -28.51
C GLU A 842 25.30 -10.68 -27.24
N ALA A 843 24.86 -9.44 -26.98
CA ALA A 843 23.89 -9.16 -25.91
C ALA A 843 22.55 -9.87 -26.13
N ALA A 844 21.98 -9.80 -27.34
CA ALA A 844 20.73 -10.49 -27.67
C ALA A 844 20.87 -12.02 -27.51
N ASP A 845 21.98 -12.60 -27.96
CA ASP A 845 22.24 -14.04 -27.82
C ASP A 845 22.41 -14.45 -26.35
N LEU A 846 23.07 -13.62 -25.53
CA LEU A 846 23.20 -13.86 -24.09
C LEU A 846 21.86 -13.80 -23.36
N PHE A 847 21.03 -12.79 -23.64
CA PHE A 847 19.67 -12.69 -23.07
C PHE A 847 18.80 -13.88 -23.48
N ALA A 848 18.87 -14.31 -24.75
CA ALA A 848 18.17 -15.50 -25.22
C ALA A 848 18.63 -16.76 -24.47
N ALA A 849 19.94 -16.90 -24.24
CA ALA A 849 20.51 -18.05 -23.53
C ALA A 849 20.14 -18.11 -22.04
N VAL A 850 19.78 -16.98 -21.42
CA VAL A 850 19.27 -16.91 -20.04
C VAL A 850 17.74 -16.78 -19.97
N GLU A 851 17.06 -17.01 -21.09
CA GLU A 851 15.59 -16.95 -21.23
C GLU A 851 14.99 -15.63 -20.73
N ASP A 852 15.64 -14.50 -21.07
CA ASP A 852 15.20 -13.15 -20.74
C ASP A 852 14.63 -12.43 -21.98
N PRO A 853 13.33 -12.62 -22.29
CA PRO A 853 12.72 -12.07 -23.49
C PRO A 853 12.68 -10.53 -23.49
N TYR A 854 12.64 -9.89 -22.33
CA TYR A 854 12.66 -8.43 -22.22
C TYR A 854 14.04 -7.86 -22.59
N GLY A 855 15.11 -8.42 -22.01
CA GLY A 855 16.48 -8.05 -22.34
C GLY A 855 16.82 -8.31 -23.81
N GLU A 856 16.41 -9.47 -24.33
CA GLU A 856 16.62 -9.84 -25.73
C GLU A 856 15.95 -8.83 -26.66
N ALA A 857 14.68 -8.50 -26.41
CA ALA A 857 13.93 -7.53 -27.20
C ALA A 857 14.58 -6.13 -27.17
N GLY A 858 15.06 -5.69 -26.01
CA GLY A 858 15.77 -4.41 -25.85
C GLY A 858 17.08 -4.34 -26.65
N ALA A 859 17.88 -5.40 -26.61
CA ALA A 859 19.11 -5.52 -27.39
C ALA A 859 18.84 -5.57 -28.90
N LEU A 860 17.85 -6.36 -29.33
CA LEU A 860 17.42 -6.45 -30.74
C LEU A 860 16.86 -5.12 -31.26
N ASN A 861 16.08 -4.40 -30.47
CA ASN A 861 15.58 -3.07 -30.85
C ASN A 861 16.74 -2.11 -31.12
N SER A 862 17.74 -2.09 -30.22
CA SER A 862 18.95 -1.27 -30.39
C SER A 862 19.78 -1.71 -31.61
N LEU A 863 19.91 -3.02 -31.84
CA LEU A 863 20.61 -3.58 -33.01
C LEU A 863 19.93 -3.19 -34.32
N GLY A 864 18.59 -3.26 -34.38
CA GLY A 864 17.81 -2.88 -35.55
C GLY A 864 18.06 -1.43 -35.96
N VAL A 865 18.13 -0.51 -34.99
CA VAL A 865 18.46 0.90 -35.24
C VAL A 865 19.87 1.06 -35.80
N VAL A 866 20.86 0.36 -35.23
CA VAL A 866 22.26 0.39 -35.71
C VAL A 866 22.37 -0.17 -37.14
N LEU A 867 21.70 -1.28 -37.44
CA LEU A 867 21.69 -1.87 -38.78
C LEU A 867 21.08 -0.91 -39.82
N ALA A 868 20.02 -0.18 -39.45
CA ALA A 868 19.41 0.83 -40.31
C ALA A 868 20.32 2.05 -40.55
N GLN A 869 21.16 2.42 -39.58
CA GLN A 869 22.16 3.48 -39.76
C GLN A 869 23.28 3.05 -40.71
N LEU A 870 23.64 1.76 -40.71
CA LEU A 870 24.59 1.15 -41.65
C LEU A 870 23.98 0.88 -43.04
N GLY A 871 22.70 1.20 -43.27
CA GLY A 871 22.01 0.96 -44.55
C GLY A 871 21.59 -0.50 -44.80
N ARG A 872 21.73 -1.38 -43.81
CA ARG A 872 21.31 -2.79 -43.88
C ARG A 872 19.80 -2.93 -43.58
N MET A 873 18.96 -2.29 -44.38
CA MET A 873 17.52 -2.17 -44.13
C MET A 873 16.78 -3.52 -43.98
N PRO A 874 17.05 -4.56 -44.82
CA PRO A 874 16.36 -5.85 -44.65
C PRO A 874 16.65 -6.51 -43.30
N ASP A 875 17.91 -6.45 -42.85
CA ASP A 875 18.32 -6.99 -41.56
C ASP A 875 17.73 -6.17 -40.39
N ALA A 876 17.65 -4.85 -40.56
CA ALA A 876 17.05 -3.95 -39.57
C ALA A 876 15.57 -4.25 -39.35
N TYR A 877 14.78 -4.40 -40.42
CA TYR A 877 13.36 -4.74 -40.30
C TYR A 877 13.15 -6.11 -39.66
N LYS A 878 13.90 -7.14 -40.09
CA LYS A 878 13.82 -8.49 -39.51
C LYS A 878 14.15 -8.48 -38.02
N THR A 879 15.15 -7.70 -37.62
CA THR A 879 15.56 -7.59 -36.21
C THR A 879 14.52 -6.84 -35.37
N LEU A 880 13.97 -5.73 -35.88
CA LEU A 880 12.91 -4.97 -35.21
C LEU A 880 11.60 -5.78 -35.12
N GLU A 881 11.26 -6.57 -36.13
CA GLU A 881 10.08 -7.45 -36.11
C GLU A 881 10.20 -8.52 -35.02
N ARG A 882 11.39 -9.13 -34.86
CA ARG A 882 11.65 -10.05 -33.74
C ARG A 882 11.53 -9.35 -32.38
N ALA A 883 12.10 -8.16 -32.23
CA ALA A 883 11.97 -7.36 -31.00
C ALA A 883 10.51 -7.04 -30.69
N HIS A 884 9.72 -6.65 -31.71
CA HIS A 884 8.30 -6.38 -31.60
C HIS A 884 7.51 -7.60 -31.11
N HIS A 885 7.76 -8.77 -31.71
CA HIS A 885 7.12 -10.03 -31.30
C HIS A 885 7.44 -10.42 -29.86
N LEU A 886 8.69 -10.24 -29.42
CA LEU A 886 9.08 -10.52 -28.05
C LEU A 886 8.39 -9.57 -27.06
N PHE A 887 8.39 -8.26 -27.32
CA PHE A 887 7.68 -7.29 -26.46
C PHE A 887 6.18 -7.57 -26.41
N LEU A 888 5.55 -7.98 -27.51
CA LEU A 888 4.14 -8.42 -27.51
C LEU A 888 3.92 -9.68 -26.67
N SER A 889 4.83 -10.66 -26.73
CA SER A 889 4.68 -11.91 -25.97
C SER A 889 4.77 -11.75 -24.45
N ILE A 890 5.29 -10.62 -23.99
CA ILE A 890 5.42 -10.26 -22.57
C ILE A 890 4.53 -9.07 -22.18
N ASP A 891 3.57 -8.69 -23.04
CA ASP A 891 2.64 -7.58 -22.84
C ASP A 891 3.32 -6.22 -22.53
N ASP A 892 4.53 -5.99 -23.05
CA ASP A 892 5.26 -4.73 -22.84
C ASP A 892 4.88 -3.66 -23.87
N ALA A 893 3.77 -2.96 -23.60
CA ALA A 893 3.29 -1.86 -24.44
C ALA A 893 4.34 -0.76 -24.69
N ARG A 894 5.24 -0.50 -23.72
CA ARG A 894 6.32 0.48 -23.87
C ARG A 894 7.34 0.00 -24.90
N GLY A 895 7.78 -1.24 -24.80
CA GLY A 895 8.70 -1.87 -25.75
C GLY A 895 8.12 -1.90 -27.18
N VAL A 896 6.86 -2.30 -27.32
CA VAL A 896 6.13 -2.29 -28.60
C VAL A 896 6.06 -0.87 -29.19
N GLY A 897 5.76 0.12 -28.36
CA GLY A 897 5.73 1.53 -28.76
C GLY A 897 7.10 2.05 -29.21
N SER A 898 8.17 1.70 -28.50
CA SER A 898 9.56 2.06 -28.85
C SER A 898 9.97 1.49 -30.21
N VAL A 899 9.71 0.20 -30.46
CA VAL A 899 9.98 -0.43 -31.75
C VAL A 899 9.17 0.25 -32.86
N SER A 900 7.89 0.55 -32.61
CA SER A 900 7.01 1.22 -33.58
C SER A 900 7.53 2.61 -33.97
N ASN A 901 8.10 3.37 -33.02
CA ASN A 901 8.73 4.65 -33.28
C ASN A 901 9.96 4.52 -34.19
N HIS A 902 10.81 3.52 -33.93
CA HIS A 902 11.97 3.25 -34.77
C HIS A 902 11.56 2.80 -36.18
N VAL A 903 10.58 1.91 -36.31
CA VAL A 903 10.00 1.51 -37.60
C VAL A 903 9.42 2.71 -38.35
N GLY A 904 8.70 3.61 -37.67
CA GLY A 904 8.22 4.86 -38.26
C GLY A 904 9.35 5.74 -38.82
N THR A 905 10.45 5.83 -38.10
CA THR A 905 11.66 6.55 -38.55
C THR A 905 12.29 5.91 -39.78
N LEU A 906 12.36 4.58 -39.85
CA LEU A 906 12.87 3.84 -41.01
C LEU A 906 11.97 4.05 -42.24
N LEU A 907 10.66 3.88 -42.08
CA LEU A 907 9.66 4.10 -43.14
C LEU A 907 9.69 5.53 -43.68
N ALA A 908 9.91 6.52 -42.81
CA ALA A 908 10.07 7.91 -43.20
C ALA A 908 11.30 8.12 -44.11
N ARG A 909 12.44 7.48 -43.79
CA ARG A 909 13.67 7.55 -44.61
C ARG A 909 13.50 6.90 -45.98
N GLU A 910 12.64 5.88 -46.08
CA GLU A 910 12.30 5.20 -47.34
C GLU A 910 11.21 5.93 -48.16
N GLY A 911 10.66 7.03 -47.64
CA GLY A 911 9.57 7.77 -48.31
C GLY A 911 8.20 7.10 -48.23
N ARG A 912 8.01 6.11 -47.33
CA ARG A 912 6.72 5.45 -47.08
C ARG A 912 5.90 6.26 -46.07
N PHE A 913 5.50 7.46 -46.47
CA PHE A 913 4.98 8.50 -45.59
C PHE A 913 3.74 8.10 -44.77
N ASP A 914 2.74 7.48 -45.39
CA ASP A 914 1.49 7.13 -44.69
C ASP A 914 1.71 6.02 -43.67
N SER A 915 2.53 5.02 -44.02
CA SER A 915 2.94 3.96 -43.09
C SER A 915 3.78 4.51 -41.95
N ALA A 916 4.70 5.44 -42.22
CA ALA A 916 5.53 6.07 -41.20
C ALA A 916 4.68 6.86 -40.19
N LEU A 917 3.71 7.66 -40.67
CA LEU A 917 2.80 8.42 -39.80
C LEU A 917 1.92 7.49 -38.96
N ALA A 918 1.42 6.40 -39.53
CA ALA A 918 0.67 5.38 -38.79
C ALA A 918 1.51 4.75 -37.67
N SER A 919 2.76 4.39 -37.96
CA SER A 919 3.69 3.84 -36.97
C SER A 919 4.03 4.84 -35.85
N PHE A 920 4.23 6.12 -36.17
CA PHE A 920 4.44 7.15 -35.15
C PHE A 920 3.22 7.36 -34.24
N ASN A 921 2.00 7.33 -34.81
CA ASN A 921 0.78 7.44 -34.02
C ASN A 921 0.60 6.23 -33.09
N GLN A 922 0.77 5.01 -33.62
CA GLN A 922 0.73 3.78 -32.83
C GLN A 922 1.76 3.80 -31.70
N ALA A 923 3.00 4.21 -32.00
CA ALA A 923 4.05 4.36 -31.00
C ALA A 923 3.62 5.31 -29.88
N ARG A 924 3.13 6.49 -30.25
CA ARG A 924 2.70 7.50 -29.29
C ARG A 924 1.55 7.01 -28.41
N ASP A 925 0.54 6.37 -28.98
CA ASP A 925 -0.62 5.90 -28.22
C ASP A 925 -0.24 4.81 -27.22
N LEU A 926 0.60 3.85 -27.63
CA LEU A 926 1.15 2.81 -26.75
C LEU A 926 2.04 3.39 -25.65
N LEU A 927 2.91 4.35 -25.98
CA LEU A 927 3.81 4.98 -25.01
C LEU A 927 3.04 5.84 -24.00
N ARG A 928 1.96 6.52 -24.42
CA ARG A 928 1.05 7.23 -23.50
C ARG A 928 0.31 6.27 -22.58
N ALA A 929 -0.20 5.16 -23.11
CA ALA A 929 -0.84 4.12 -22.31
C ALA A 929 0.11 3.50 -21.28
N ALA A 930 1.40 3.37 -21.63
CA ALA A 930 2.46 2.92 -20.73
C ALA A 930 3.05 4.05 -19.85
N HIS A 931 2.50 5.26 -19.90
CA HIS A 931 2.97 6.45 -19.19
C HIS A 931 4.43 6.86 -19.47
N ASP A 932 5.00 6.43 -20.60
CA ASP A 932 6.30 6.90 -21.11
C ASP A 932 6.10 8.15 -21.99
N TRP A 933 5.75 9.24 -21.33
CA TRP A 933 5.43 10.51 -21.98
C TRP A 933 6.62 11.13 -22.72
N TYR A 934 7.85 10.88 -22.28
CA TYR A 934 9.04 11.38 -22.97
C TYR A 934 9.16 10.75 -24.36
N SER A 935 9.07 9.42 -24.41
CA SER A 935 9.14 8.68 -25.67
C SER A 935 7.93 8.98 -26.56
N ALA A 936 6.75 9.20 -25.98
CA ALA A 936 5.57 9.64 -26.72
C ALA A 936 5.79 11.01 -27.39
N GLY A 937 6.38 11.97 -26.68
CA GLY A 937 6.77 13.28 -27.23
C GLY A 937 7.80 13.16 -28.35
N ALA A 938 8.78 12.28 -28.19
CA ALA A 938 9.77 11.99 -29.24
C ALA A 938 9.12 11.40 -30.52
N ALA A 939 8.18 10.46 -30.37
CA ALA A 939 7.42 9.90 -31.50
C ALA A 939 6.54 10.98 -32.18
N GLY A 940 5.91 11.85 -31.40
CA GLY A 940 5.18 13.01 -31.89
C GLY A 940 6.05 13.98 -32.70
N CYS A 941 7.29 14.21 -32.27
CA CYS A 941 8.26 15.01 -33.02
C CYS A 941 8.68 14.35 -34.35
N GLY A 942 8.79 13.01 -34.36
CA GLY A 942 9.02 12.23 -35.58
C GLY A 942 7.91 12.46 -36.60
N ALA A 943 6.64 12.35 -36.17
CA ALA A 943 5.48 12.64 -36.99
C ALA A 943 5.44 14.11 -37.48
N ALA A 944 5.71 15.07 -36.59
CA ALA A 944 5.72 16.49 -36.95
C ALA A 944 6.79 16.82 -38.00
N SER A 945 8.00 16.30 -37.81
CA SER A 945 9.11 16.48 -38.75
C SER A 945 8.79 15.89 -40.13
N LEU A 946 8.17 14.71 -40.16
CA LEU A 946 7.72 14.07 -41.39
C LEU A 946 6.68 14.92 -42.14
N LEU A 947 5.71 15.47 -41.42
CA LEU A 947 4.65 16.32 -41.98
C LEU A 947 5.22 17.64 -42.53
N ARG A 948 6.17 18.27 -41.83
CA ARG A 948 6.84 19.49 -42.34
C ARG A 948 7.71 19.21 -43.55
N ALA A 949 8.43 18.09 -43.60
CA ALA A 949 9.18 17.69 -44.79
C ALA A 949 8.26 17.53 -46.03
N ARG A 950 6.95 17.34 -45.82
CA ARG A 950 5.91 17.25 -46.86
C ARG A 950 5.19 18.58 -47.13
N GLY A 951 5.58 19.67 -46.47
CA GLY A 951 4.93 20.98 -46.60
C GLY A 951 3.57 21.08 -45.90
N LEU A 952 3.24 20.15 -45.00
CA LEU A 952 1.98 20.13 -44.23
C LEU A 952 2.15 20.86 -42.90
N ASP A 953 2.55 22.13 -42.96
CA ASP A 953 2.99 22.90 -41.78
C ASP A 953 1.91 23.05 -40.70
N THR A 954 0.63 23.18 -41.10
CA THR A 954 -0.48 23.27 -40.14
C THR A 954 -0.67 21.96 -39.36
N ALA A 955 -0.52 20.81 -40.02
CA ALA A 955 -0.58 19.51 -39.36
C ALA A 955 0.67 19.27 -38.50
N ALA A 956 1.85 19.63 -38.99
CA ALA A 956 3.10 19.52 -38.25
C ALA A 956 3.07 20.33 -36.94
N ARG A 957 2.54 21.57 -36.97
CA ARG A 957 2.36 22.41 -35.78
C ARG A 957 1.46 21.77 -34.72
N LYS A 958 0.38 21.10 -35.14
CA LYS A 958 -0.49 20.35 -34.22
C LYS A 958 0.31 19.24 -33.51
N TYR A 959 1.09 18.47 -34.25
CA TYR A 959 1.91 17.39 -33.69
C TYR A 959 3.03 17.90 -32.77
N TRP A 960 3.69 19.03 -33.09
CA TRP A 960 4.64 19.64 -32.15
C TRP A 960 3.98 20.15 -30.88
N ALA A 961 2.80 20.76 -30.96
CA ALA A 961 2.08 21.19 -29.77
C ALA A 961 1.70 20.01 -28.86
N GLU A 962 1.23 18.90 -29.46
CA GLU A 962 0.96 17.65 -28.73
C GLU A 962 2.23 17.04 -28.15
N ALA A 963 3.33 17.01 -28.90
CA ALA A 963 4.62 16.51 -28.42
C ALA A 963 5.21 17.37 -27.28
N ALA A 964 5.02 18.70 -27.32
CA ALA A 964 5.40 19.57 -26.23
C ALA A 964 4.58 19.25 -24.96
N ALA A 965 3.28 19.00 -25.09
CA ALA A 965 2.44 18.57 -23.97
C ALA A 965 2.90 17.21 -23.40
N ASP A 966 3.29 16.28 -24.25
CA ASP A 966 3.87 15.00 -23.83
C ASP A 966 5.21 15.20 -23.09
N PHE A 967 6.11 16.06 -23.59
CA PHE A 967 7.37 16.38 -22.88
C PHE A 967 7.14 17.09 -21.55
N GLU A 968 6.14 17.96 -21.45
CA GLU A 968 5.76 18.55 -20.16
C GLU A 968 5.21 17.52 -19.18
N GLN A 969 4.39 16.60 -19.69
CA GLN A 969 3.90 15.48 -18.89
C GLN A 969 5.06 14.59 -18.42
N ALA A 970 6.15 14.53 -19.19
CA ALA A 970 7.40 13.84 -18.85
C ALA A 970 8.38 14.64 -17.97
N GLY A 971 8.08 15.89 -17.61
CA GLY A 971 9.00 16.76 -16.86
C GLY A 971 10.20 17.30 -17.65
N ALA A 972 10.19 17.17 -18.98
CA ALA A 972 11.26 17.58 -19.89
C ALA A 972 11.04 19.02 -20.42
N SER A 973 11.14 20.01 -19.52
CA SER A 973 10.80 21.42 -19.83
C SER A 973 11.64 22.03 -20.95
N ALA A 974 12.93 21.69 -21.03
CA ALA A 974 13.81 22.20 -22.09
C ALA A 974 13.39 21.68 -23.47
N GLU A 975 13.13 20.38 -23.58
CA GLU A 975 12.63 19.75 -24.79
C GLU A 975 11.23 20.26 -25.17
N ALA A 976 10.35 20.48 -24.18
CA ALA A 976 9.04 21.08 -24.41
C ALA A 976 9.14 22.51 -24.96
N GLU A 977 10.03 23.35 -24.41
CA GLU A 977 10.29 24.70 -24.93
C GLU A 977 10.90 24.69 -26.33
N ASP A 978 11.85 23.80 -26.58
CA ASP A 978 12.46 23.62 -27.90
C ASP A 978 11.41 23.25 -28.95
N VAL A 979 10.54 22.30 -28.63
CA VAL A 979 9.47 21.85 -29.52
C VAL A 979 8.40 22.92 -29.71
N ARG A 980 8.07 23.70 -28.66
CA ARG A 980 7.17 24.86 -28.79
C ARG A 980 7.72 25.92 -29.73
N ARG A 981 9.01 26.21 -29.66
CA ARG A 981 9.66 27.12 -30.61
C ARG A 981 9.53 26.60 -32.04
N GLN A 982 9.67 25.29 -32.26
CA GLN A 982 9.44 24.67 -33.56
C GLN A 982 7.97 24.74 -34.02
N SER A 983 7.00 24.73 -33.11
CA SER A 983 5.57 24.87 -33.44
C SER A 983 5.15 26.30 -33.83
N GLN A 984 5.97 27.30 -33.49
CA GLN A 984 5.70 28.72 -33.75
C GLN A 984 6.40 29.26 -35.01
N LEU A 985 7.43 28.57 -35.47
CA LEU A 985 8.10 28.77 -36.77
C LEU A 985 7.26 28.16 -37.90
#